data_AF-A0A9X6XD15-F1
#
_entry.id   AF-A0A9X6XD15-F1
#
_cell.length_a   1.000
_cell.length_b   1.000
_cell.length_c   1.000
_cell.angle_alpha   90.00
_cell.angle_beta   90.00
_cell.angle_gamma   90.00
#
_symmetry.space_group_name_H-M   'P 1'
#
loop_
_entity.id
_entity.type
_entity.pdbx_description
1 polymer ?
#
loop_
_entity_poly.entity_id
_entity_poly.type
_entity_poly.pdbx_seq_one_letter_code
_entity_poly.pdbx_strand_id
1 'polypeptide(L)'
;MDFLEEIYNLKPGVLLSDEEIQEIFKCGVQGGMRRSLKTNSLVLISDKKNTLYKYSEKIGEIWPFVGMGRIGDQSTDYLQNKTLLRSNDSGIDLYFFRRELKDTEEKYTYVGKVLLADEPDELNGELDEKNNKRKVLVFPLIEVGKDEKIIDFLSRFSKYELQERGILEYSNFSLSKKSFDNLIELMEGEGIDTLTGPGGWFLSKTGFFYNPNTESKFKHGNITMNKTLYGNKIFQKQNKYLNPYFRSSIVYFDKDDLPENPLDKDDLSENPNEGSNSNILRIEHIKFNSDNIYEQIDIKLINGIERNNNPFSTLIIGPNGTGKSTILSIIQKVLLDLYYIAESKDSKSIFSTKNVNYEMSYYIGKTKYTVKRNNSKIELIRNDKIIGFNKELLPHKLIAVSYNINDKFTYQSNAEDVLDRYQYLGIKSSDNEAKIGETTRNLVQNIIISSMQNDFLKYLKNITDFINVEPKIRIIFDTAGNKSIINEINKENVESLQKKYTTNQKKLRKNNYLNIIEFQEIEDFIKNRNLNTSIFKVTEKSIIVDFDLFFYKEYEKFFDELNIIWHLYQIGIFKMPIVKLKKENFFRLEHASSGEAQYFSTMVNILAKIKPNSVILIDEPETSLHPNWQYKYIYGVNTIFEKFPSSHFIMASHSHFLISDLEVGSSSIISMDRKTINSDVEVKLHDEDTFGWAVEDVLFNIFRLPTNRNYYVADEIDKILFDISLGNVNQEKLEEIKGFKEIYQKMKKSDPLREVLELIFEKVGINV
;
A
#
# COMPACT_ATOMS: atom_id res chain seq x y z
N MET A 1 -4.63 0.11 -17.92
CA MET A 1 -4.46 -1.23 -17.34
C MET A 1 -3.69 -2.13 -18.30
N ASP A 2 -3.42 -1.66 -19.52
CA ASP A 2 -3.09 -2.50 -20.69
C ASP A 2 -1.64 -3.01 -20.73
N PHE A 3 -0.69 -2.32 -20.08
CA PHE A 3 0.75 -2.63 -20.23
C PHE A 3 1.26 -3.87 -19.47
N LEU A 4 0.63 -4.28 -18.36
CA LEU A 4 1.06 -5.50 -17.64
C LEU A 4 0.65 -6.78 -18.38
N GLU A 5 -0.48 -6.70 -19.08
CA GLU A 5 -1.02 -7.77 -19.89
C GLU A 5 -0.19 -7.97 -21.17
N GLU A 6 0.25 -6.87 -21.79
CA GLU A 6 1.24 -6.90 -22.87
C GLU A 6 2.55 -7.57 -22.43
N ILE A 7 3.05 -7.30 -21.22
CA ILE A 7 4.25 -7.95 -20.67
C ILE A 7 4.03 -9.45 -20.49
N TYR A 8 2.88 -9.86 -19.94
CA TYR A 8 2.58 -11.28 -19.69
C TYR A 8 2.45 -12.09 -20.99
N ASN A 9 1.93 -11.46 -22.04
CA ASN A 9 1.73 -12.09 -23.35
C ASN A 9 2.99 -12.12 -24.23
N LEU A 10 4.09 -11.47 -23.81
CA LEU A 10 5.36 -11.50 -24.54
C LEU A 10 5.96 -12.91 -24.54
N LYS A 11 6.17 -13.45 -25.74
CA LYS A 11 6.80 -14.76 -25.93
C LYS A 11 8.29 -14.62 -26.23
N PRO A 12 9.15 -15.48 -25.65
CA PRO A 12 10.56 -15.57 -26.04
C PRO A 12 10.74 -15.63 -27.57
N GLY A 13 11.68 -14.85 -28.08
CA GLY A 13 12.01 -14.75 -29.52
C GLY A 13 11.32 -13.61 -30.27
N VAL A 14 10.39 -12.87 -29.66
CA VAL A 14 9.76 -11.69 -30.29
C VAL A 14 10.80 -10.59 -30.50
N LEU A 15 10.77 -9.96 -31.68
CA LEU A 15 11.57 -8.79 -32.04
C LEU A 15 10.78 -7.52 -31.78
N LEU A 16 11.34 -6.62 -30.99
CA LEU A 16 10.75 -5.33 -30.65
C LEU A 16 11.67 -4.17 -31.06
N SER A 17 11.08 -3.01 -31.35
CA SER A 17 11.77 -1.74 -31.45
C SER A 17 12.05 -1.16 -30.06
N ASP A 18 12.92 -0.16 -29.98
CA ASP A 18 13.18 0.55 -28.73
C ASP A 18 11.91 1.23 -28.18
N GLU A 19 11.10 1.78 -29.08
CA GLU A 19 9.81 2.43 -28.78
C GLU A 19 8.80 1.44 -28.21
N GLU A 20 8.71 0.23 -28.78
CA GLU A 20 7.85 -0.84 -28.28
C GLU A 20 8.29 -1.31 -26.89
N ILE A 21 9.59 -1.43 -26.63
CA ILE A 21 10.10 -1.75 -25.27
C ILE A 21 9.71 -0.66 -24.28
N GLN A 22 9.88 0.61 -24.65
CA GLN A 22 9.49 1.72 -23.78
C GLN A 22 7.98 1.72 -23.55
N GLU A 23 7.18 1.43 -24.56
CA GLU A 23 5.74 1.40 -24.45
C GLU A 23 5.26 0.25 -23.57
N ILE A 24 5.79 -0.96 -23.76
CA ILE A 24 5.38 -2.14 -23.00
C ILE A 24 5.88 -2.04 -21.55
N PHE A 25 7.16 -1.74 -21.35
CA PHE A 25 7.78 -1.78 -20.01
C PHE A 25 7.71 -0.45 -19.26
N LYS A 26 7.37 0.66 -19.94
CA LYS A 26 7.37 2.02 -19.38
C LYS A 26 8.72 2.39 -18.75
N CYS A 27 9.80 1.99 -19.41
CA CYS A 27 11.18 2.20 -18.97
C CYS A 27 11.88 3.28 -19.83
N GLY A 28 13.06 3.75 -19.40
CA GLY A 28 13.79 4.82 -20.11
C GLY A 28 14.29 4.43 -21.50
N VAL A 29 14.63 5.45 -22.30
CA VAL A 29 15.07 5.34 -23.72
C VAL A 29 16.49 4.82 -23.91
N GLN A 30 17.35 4.88 -22.88
CA GLN A 30 18.79 4.67 -23.03
C GLN A 30 19.36 3.79 -21.92
N GLY A 31 20.47 3.13 -22.24
CA GLY A 31 21.22 2.27 -21.34
C GLY A 31 20.86 0.79 -21.44
N GLY A 32 21.79 -0.05 -20.95
CA GLY A 32 21.63 -1.51 -20.91
C GLY A 32 20.77 -2.01 -19.74
N MET A 33 20.53 -1.18 -18.72
CA MET A 33 19.64 -1.51 -17.60
C MET A 33 18.59 -0.42 -17.47
N ARG A 34 17.34 -0.76 -17.76
CA ARG A 34 16.23 0.20 -17.81
C ARG A 34 15.20 -0.18 -16.77
N ARG A 35 15.25 0.51 -15.64
CA ARG A 35 14.34 0.30 -14.52
C ARG A 35 13.01 0.98 -14.78
N SER A 36 11.92 0.25 -14.63
CA SER A 36 10.57 0.81 -14.59
C SER A 36 9.99 0.64 -13.19
N LEU A 37 9.72 1.76 -12.52
CA LEU A 37 8.97 1.76 -11.26
C LEU A 37 7.49 1.46 -11.51
N LYS A 38 6.98 1.81 -12.71
CA LYS A 38 5.57 1.67 -13.08
C LYS A 38 5.16 0.22 -13.27
N THR A 39 6.00 -0.59 -13.90
CA THR A 39 5.77 -2.03 -14.11
C THR A 39 6.50 -2.90 -13.07
N ASN A 40 7.16 -2.27 -12.09
CA ASN A 40 8.05 -2.92 -11.14
C ASN A 40 9.06 -3.90 -11.79
N SER A 41 9.52 -3.58 -13.00
CA SER A 41 10.46 -4.42 -13.75
C SER A 41 11.82 -3.77 -13.99
N LEU A 42 12.84 -4.57 -14.28
CA LEU A 42 14.13 -4.12 -14.78
C LEU A 42 14.40 -4.80 -16.12
N VAL A 43 14.42 -4.00 -17.19
CA VAL A 43 14.74 -4.46 -18.54
C VAL A 43 16.26 -4.46 -18.69
N LEU A 44 16.81 -5.61 -19.05
CA LEU A 44 18.23 -5.86 -19.21
C LEU A 44 18.53 -6.09 -20.68
N ILE A 45 19.31 -5.21 -21.29
CA ILE A 45 19.65 -5.23 -22.71
C ILE A 45 21.14 -5.51 -22.84
N SER A 46 21.47 -6.66 -23.42
CA SER A 46 22.84 -6.97 -23.83
C SER A 46 23.09 -6.53 -25.27
N ASP A 47 24.22 -5.87 -25.49
CA ASP A 47 24.62 -5.32 -26.77
C ASP A 47 25.99 -5.83 -27.22
N LYS A 48 25.98 -6.71 -28.22
CA LYS A 48 27.18 -7.37 -28.76
C LYS A 48 28.18 -6.40 -29.42
N LYS A 49 27.75 -5.19 -29.81
CA LYS A 49 28.63 -4.20 -30.45
C LYS A 49 29.38 -3.32 -29.46
N ASN A 50 28.98 -3.31 -28.20
CA ASN A 50 29.63 -2.47 -27.20
C ASN A 50 30.89 -3.15 -26.67
N THR A 51 32.05 -2.58 -27.00
CA THR A 51 33.36 -3.09 -26.57
C THR A 51 33.55 -3.03 -25.05
N LEU A 52 32.76 -2.24 -24.33
CA LEU A 52 32.76 -2.17 -22.86
C LEU A 52 31.89 -3.25 -22.20
N TYR A 53 31.06 -3.98 -22.98
CA TYR A 53 30.05 -4.93 -22.51
C TYR A 53 30.03 -6.22 -23.35
N LYS A 54 31.19 -6.91 -23.40
CA LYS A 54 31.49 -8.01 -24.34
C LYS A 54 30.67 -9.30 -24.14
N TYR A 55 30.07 -9.49 -22.97
CA TYR A 55 29.36 -10.72 -22.61
C TYR A 55 27.91 -10.69 -23.11
N SER A 56 27.68 -11.27 -24.30
CA SER A 56 26.37 -11.28 -24.98
C SER A 56 25.86 -12.67 -25.35
N GLU A 57 26.60 -13.71 -24.96
CA GLU A 57 26.29 -15.11 -25.26
C GLU A 57 26.16 -15.91 -23.96
N LYS A 58 25.25 -16.90 -24.00
CA LYS A 58 24.98 -17.80 -22.88
C LYS A 58 26.15 -18.75 -22.68
N ILE A 59 26.62 -18.89 -21.45
CA ILE A 59 27.66 -19.85 -21.06
C ILE A 59 26.99 -20.95 -20.24
N GLY A 60 26.75 -22.10 -20.88
CA GLY A 60 25.93 -23.16 -20.29
C GLY A 60 24.50 -22.66 -20.06
N GLU A 61 24.08 -22.60 -18.79
CA GLU A 61 22.76 -22.10 -18.39
C GLU A 61 22.74 -20.62 -17.98
N ILE A 62 23.91 -19.98 -17.91
CA ILE A 62 24.05 -18.62 -17.39
C ILE A 62 24.17 -17.61 -18.52
N TRP A 63 23.42 -16.53 -18.41
CA TRP A 63 23.62 -15.29 -19.16
C TRP A 63 24.51 -14.34 -18.36
N PRO A 64 25.80 -14.21 -18.69
CA PRO A 64 26.67 -13.22 -18.06
C PRO A 64 26.24 -11.81 -18.48
N PHE A 65 25.87 -10.98 -17.51
CA PHE A 65 25.38 -9.63 -17.75
C PHE A 65 26.24 -8.59 -17.06
N VAL A 66 26.78 -7.64 -17.83
CA VAL A 66 27.72 -6.67 -17.27
C VAL A 66 27.00 -5.52 -16.56
N GLY A 67 27.53 -5.15 -15.40
CA GLY A 67 27.08 -4.06 -14.56
C GLY A 67 27.11 -2.68 -15.24
N MET A 68 26.33 -1.75 -14.69
CA MET A 68 26.29 -0.34 -15.06
C MET A 68 27.49 0.42 -14.48
N GLY A 69 27.87 1.50 -15.17
CA GLY A 69 29.02 2.35 -14.86
C GLY A 69 30.06 2.22 -15.97
N ARG A 70 30.38 3.34 -16.64
CA ARG A 70 31.26 3.39 -17.84
C ARG A 70 32.68 3.88 -17.55
N ILE A 71 32.89 4.55 -16.41
CA ILE A 71 34.15 5.19 -16.00
C ILE A 71 34.49 4.72 -14.58
N GLY A 72 35.73 4.30 -14.38
CA GLY A 72 36.21 3.81 -13.08
C GLY A 72 35.60 2.47 -12.65
N ASP A 73 35.92 2.08 -11.41
CA ASP A 73 35.50 0.80 -10.83
C ASP A 73 34.00 0.76 -10.58
N GLN A 74 33.37 -0.33 -11.01
CA GLN A 74 31.97 -0.59 -10.72
C GLN A 74 31.78 -1.03 -9.26
N SER A 75 30.61 -0.66 -8.73
CA SER A 75 30.19 -0.98 -7.36
C SER A 75 28.82 -1.65 -7.37
N THR A 76 28.62 -2.60 -6.47
CA THR A 76 27.33 -3.26 -6.23
C THR A 76 26.30 -2.31 -5.65
N ASP A 77 26.73 -1.22 -5.00
CA ASP A 77 25.86 -0.18 -4.46
C ASP A 77 25.42 0.87 -5.49
N TYR A 78 25.92 0.79 -6.73
CA TYR A 78 25.70 1.81 -7.76
C TYR A 78 24.43 1.56 -8.58
N LEU A 79 23.49 2.53 -8.56
CA LEU A 79 22.29 2.58 -9.41
C LEU A 79 21.60 1.20 -9.57
N GLN A 80 21.50 0.72 -10.82
CA GLN A 80 20.80 -0.52 -11.15
C GLN A 80 21.62 -1.78 -10.85
N ASN A 81 22.92 -1.67 -10.56
CA ASN A 81 23.69 -2.82 -10.05
C ASN A 81 23.10 -3.30 -8.73
N LYS A 82 22.71 -2.37 -7.87
CA LYS A 82 22.06 -2.65 -6.59
C LYS A 82 20.68 -3.27 -6.79
N THR A 83 19.92 -2.74 -7.74
CA THR A 83 18.59 -3.23 -8.08
C THR A 83 18.65 -4.66 -8.61
N LEU A 84 19.58 -4.94 -9.53
CA LEU A 84 19.81 -6.27 -10.09
C LEU A 84 20.28 -7.25 -9.02
N LEU A 85 21.25 -6.85 -8.17
CA LEU A 85 21.75 -7.67 -7.07
C LEU A 85 20.65 -8.11 -6.09
N ARG A 86 19.70 -7.21 -5.82
CA ARG A 86 18.58 -7.45 -4.89
C ARG A 86 17.30 -7.90 -5.56
N SER A 87 17.34 -8.22 -6.86
CA SER A 87 16.14 -8.53 -7.65
C SER A 87 15.31 -9.66 -7.06
N ASN A 88 15.97 -10.76 -6.66
CA ASN A 88 15.32 -11.90 -6.01
C ASN A 88 14.58 -11.49 -4.72
N ASP A 89 15.18 -10.64 -3.88
CA ASP A 89 14.57 -10.20 -2.60
C ASP A 89 13.47 -9.15 -2.77
N SER A 90 13.64 -8.26 -3.74
CA SER A 90 12.81 -7.06 -3.91
C SER A 90 11.53 -7.31 -4.71
N GLY A 91 11.38 -8.51 -5.28
CA GLY A 91 10.25 -8.86 -6.14
C GLY A 91 10.21 -8.06 -7.44
N ILE A 92 11.37 -7.57 -7.90
CA ILE A 92 11.54 -6.90 -9.18
C ILE A 92 11.70 -7.96 -10.26
N ASP A 93 10.80 -7.94 -11.24
CA ASP A 93 10.89 -8.85 -12.37
C ASP A 93 11.98 -8.40 -13.35
N LEU A 94 12.88 -9.31 -13.70
CA LEU A 94 13.95 -9.05 -14.66
C LEU A 94 13.54 -9.59 -16.04
N TYR A 95 13.66 -8.75 -17.06
CA TYR A 95 13.35 -9.11 -18.44
C TYR A 95 14.57 -8.91 -19.31
N PHE A 96 15.03 -9.98 -19.95
CA PHE A 96 16.27 -9.96 -20.70
C PHE A 96 16.03 -9.83 -22.21
N PHE A 97 16.81 -8.96 -22.84
CA PHE A 97 16.77 -8.64 -24.26
C PHE A 97 18.17 -8.66 -24.85
N ARG A 98 18.25 -9.07 -26.11
CA ARG A 98 19.49 -9.00 -26.90
C ARG A 98 19.30 -8.01 -28.04
N ARG A 99 20.20 -7.03 -28.13
CA ARG A 99 20.20 -6.06 -29.23
C ARG A 99 20.81 -6.70 -30.48
N GLU A 100 20.10 -6.61 -31.58
CA GLU A 100 20.47 -7.16 -32.88
C GLU A 100 20.21 -6.13 -33.98
N LEU A 101 20.99 -6.16 -35.06
CA LEU A 101 20.72 -5.35 -36.25
C LEU A 101 20.00 -6.18 -37.27
N LYS A 102 18.84 -5.71 -37.71
CA LYS A 102 18.05 -6.36 -38.75
C LYS A 102 17.66 -5.29 -39.78
N ASP A 103 18.01 -5.53 -41.04
CA ASP A 103 17.65 -4.65 -42.16
C ASP A 103 18.04 -3.17 -41.93
N THR A 104 19.23 -2.93 -41.36
CA THR A 104 19.79 -1.61 -40.98
C THR A 104 19.10 -0.88 -39.82
N GLU A 105 18.08 -1.47 -39.19
CA GLU A 105 17.44 -0.96 -37.97
C GLU A 105 17.93 -1.71 -36.71
N GLU A 106 18.00 -0.99 -35.58
CA GLU A 106 18.21 -1.61 -34.27
C GLU A 106 16.92 -2.27 -33.80
N LYS A 107 16.99 -3.57 -33.50
CA LYS A 107 15.90 -4.36 -32.92
C LYS A 107 16.38 -5.10 -31.68
N TYR A 108 15.43 -5.53 -30.87
CA TYR A 108 15.69 -6.18 -29.59
C TYR A 108 14.91 -7.49 -29.52
N THR A 109 15.63 -8.60 -29.42
CA THR A 109 15.04 -9.93 -29.27
C THR A 109 14.77 -10.19 -27.79
N TYR A 110 13.50 -10.40 -27.44
CA TYR A 110 13.11 -10.77 -26.08
C TYR A 110 13.54 -12.20 -25.77
N VAL A 111 14.39 -12.39 -24.76
CA VAL A 111 14.86 -13.71 -24.34
C VAL A 111 13.87 -14.33 -23.35
N GLY A 112 13.34 -13.54 -22.43
CA GLY A 112 12.38 -14.00 -21.42
C GLY A 112 12.58 -13.35 -20.06
N LYS A 113 11.81 -13.84 -19.09
CA LYS A 113 12.00 -13.52 -17.67
C LYS A 113 13.24 -14.25 -17.15
N VAL A 114 14.06 -13.54 -16.37
CA VAL A 114 15.29 -14.07 -15.78
C VAL A 114 15.34 -13.85 -14.27
N LEU A 115 16.20 -14.61 -13.59
CA LEU A 115 16.52 -14.45 -12.16
C LEU A 115 18.04 -14.32 -11.98
N LEU A 116 18.46 -13.66 -10.90
CA LEU A 116 19.87 -13.62 -10.53
C LEU A 116 20.27 -14.97 -9.93
N ALA A 117 21.28 -15.61 -10.52
CA ALA A 117 21.66 -16.99 -10.22
C ALA A 117 22.68 -17.12 -9.08
N ASP A 118 23.58 -16.15 -8.93
CA ASP A 118 24.67 -16.11 -7.94
C ASP A 118 25.15 -14.65 -7.71
N GLU A 119 26.10 -14.44 -6.81
CA GLU A 119 26.79 -13.15 -6.65
C GLU A 119 27.50 -12.75 -7.96
N PRO A 120 27.61 -11.45 -8.27
CA PRO A 120 28.31 -11.00 -9.45
C PRO A 120 29.83 -11.25 -9.34
N ASP A 121 30.42 -11.70 -10.44
CA ASP A 121 31.87 -11.85 -10.57
C ASP A 121 32.55 -10.47 -10.71
N GLU A 122 33.69 -10.30 -10.04
CA GLU A 122 34.52 -9.10 -10.17
C GLU A 122 35.66 -9.35 -11.18
N LEU A 123 35.59 -8.71 -12.35
CA LEU A 123 36.63 -8.76 -13.36
C LEU A 123 37.52 -7.52 -13.27
N ASN A 124 38.83 -7.74 -13.07
CA ASN A 124 39.82 -6.67 -13.00
C ASN A 124 40.54 -6.49 -14.33
N GLY A 125 40.83 -5.23 -14.70
CA GLY A 125 41.71 -4.91 -15.83
C GLY A 125 40.99 -4.73 -17.17
N GLU A 126 39.66 -4.74 -17.20
CA GLU A 126 38.89 -4.26 -18.36
C GLU A 126 39.12 -2.76 -18.54
N LEU A 127 39.02 -2.30 -19.78
CA LEU A 127 39.17 -0.88 -20.09
C LEU A 127 37.85 -0.15 -19.85
N ASP A 128 37.94 1.05 -19.29
CA ASP A 128 36.84 2.00 -19.21
C ASP A 128 36.77 2.86 -20.48
N GLU A 129 35.78 3.74 -20.56
CA GLU A 129 35.60 4.63 -21.73
C GLU A 129 36.79 5.60 -21.97
N LYS A 130 37.64 5.81 -20.96
CA LYS A 130 38.87 6.61 -21.04
C LYS A 130 40.13 5.75 -21.23
N ASN A 131 39.97 4.47 -21.59
CA ASN A 131 41.06 3.48 -21.72
C ASN A 131 41.88 3.25 -20.43
N ASN A 132 41.32 3.54 -19.26
CA ASN A 132 41.93 3.18 -17.99
C ASN A 132 41.46 1.79 -17.56
N LYS A 133 42.32 1.06 -16.86
CA LYS A 133 41.92 -0.22 -16.23
C LYS A 133 40.89 0.04 -15.14
N ARG A 134 39.84 -0.77 -15.12
CA ARG A 134 38.77 -0.75 -14.12
C ARG A 134 38.35 -2.14 -13.69
N LYS A 135 37.67 -2.19 -12.56
CA LYS A 135 36.88 -3.34 -12.11
C LYS A 135 35.47 -3.29 -12.70
N VAL A 136 35.00 -4.43 -13.21
CA VAL A 136 33.67 -4.62 -13.81
C VAL A 136 32.95 -5.74 -13.08
N LEU A 137 31.65 -5.55 -12.83
CA LEU A 137 30.77 -6.57 -12.25
C LEU A 137 30.07 -7.35 -13.35
N VAL A 138 30.01 -8.68 -13.23
CA VAL A 138 29.28 -9.54 -14.15
C VAL A 138 28.24 -10.35 -13.38
N PHE A 139 26.98 -10.03 -13.58
CA PHE A 139 25.83 -10.67 -12.95
C PHE A 139 25.45 -11.94 -13.71
N PRO A 140 25.44 -13.11 -13.05
CA PRO A 140 25.00 -14.34 -13.67
C PRO A 140 23.46 -14.44 -13.64
N LEU A 141 22.82 -14.49 -14.81
CA LEU A 141 21.36 -14.59 -14.92
C LEU A 141 20.94 -15.96 -15.46
N ILE A 142 19.81 -16.47 -14.98
CA ILE A 142 19.19 -17.71 -15.49
C ILE A 142 17.78 -17.43 -16.00
N GLU A 143 17.37 -18.15 -17.04
CA GLU A 143 16.00 -18.08 -17.55
C GLU A 143 15.03 -18.80 -16.60
N VAL A 144 13.86 -18.20 -16.37
CA VAL A 144 12.82 -18.79 -15.51
C VAL A 144 12.12 -19.96 -16.19
N GLY A 145 11.85 -19.84 -17.50
CA GLY A 145 11.05 -20.82 -18.24
C GLY A 145 9.61 -20.88 -17.72
N LYS A 146 9.01 -22.08 -17.74
CA LYS A 146 7.70 -22.33 -17.14
C LYS A 146 7.86 -22.52 -15.63
N ASP A 147 7.28 -21.63 -14.83
CA ASP A 147 7.39 -21.68 -13.37
C ASP A 147 6.09 -22.05 -12.65
N GLU A 148 6.25 -22.52 -11.42
CA GLU A 148 5.15 -22.79 -10.50
C GLU A 148 5.59 -22.57 -9.06
N LYS A 149 4.65 -22.28 -8.16
CA LYS A 149 4.94 -22.19 -6.73
C LYS A 149 5.14 -23.56 -6.12
N ILE A 150 6.19 -23.72 -5.32
CA ILE A 150 6.50 -25.01 -4.68
C ILE A 150 5.35 -25.52 -3.78
N ILE A 151 4.64 -24.62 -3.09
CA ILE A 151 3.51 -25.03 -2.23
C ILE A 151 2.41 -25.66 -3.09
N ASP A 152 2.01 -24.99 -4.16
CA ASP A 152 0.93 -25.44 -5.04
C ASP A 152 1.35 -26.74 -5.74
N PHE A 153 2.60 -26.81 -6.20
CA PHE A 153 3.20 -27.99 -6.80
C PHE A 153 3.18 -29.20 -5.86
N LEU A 154 3.64 -29.05 -4.61
CA LEU A 154 3.64 -30.14 -3.62
C LEU A 154 2.21 -30.54 -3.22
N SER A 155 1.27 -29.59 -3.21
CA SER A 155 -0.13 -29.83 -2.82
C SER A 155 -0.92 -30.68 -3.81
N ARG A 156 -0.39 -30.88 -5.02
CA ARG A 156 -0.96 -31.81 -6.02
C ARG A 156 -0.86 -33.27 -5.59
N PHE A 157 0.09 -33.58 -4.71
CA PHE A 157 0.45 -34.95 -4.33
C PHE A 157 0.06 -35.22 -2.89
N SER A 158 -0.08 -36.49 -2.51
CA SER A 158 -0.29 -36.82 -1.09
C SER A 158 1.00 -36.71 -0.27
N LYS A 159 0.89 -36.38 1.03
CA LYS A 159 2.06 -36.38 1.94
C LYS A 159 2.81 -37.73 1.94
N TYR A 160 2.07 -38.84 1.81
CA TYR A 160 2.63 -40.19 1.76
C TYR A 160 3.27 -40.50 0.40
N GLU A 161 2.66 -40.07 -0.69
CA GLU A 161 3.24 -40.20 -2.04
C GLU A 161 4.56 -39.42 -2.16
N LEU A 162 4.62 -38.18 -1.66
CA LEU A 162 5.87 -37.42 -1.64
C LEU A 162 6.93 -38.05 -0.73
N GLN A 163 6.52 -38.74 0.33
CA GLN A 163 7.41 -39.49 1.21
C GLN A 163 7.94 -40.78 0.55
N GLU A 164 7.09 -41.51 -0.17
CA GLU A 164 7.45 -42.69 -0.96
C GLU A 164 8.41 -42.32 -2.10
N ARG A 165 8.16 -41.20 -2.78
CA ARG A 165 9.07 -40.60 -3.78
C ARG A 165 10.36 -40.04 -3.17
N GLY A 166 10.53 -40.08 -1.85
CA GLY A 166 11.72 -39.59 -1.16
C GLY A 166 11.91 -38.06 -1.22
N ILE A 167 10.85 -37.30 -1.52
CA ILE A 167 10.84 -35.84 -1.48
C ILE A 167 10.64 -35.35 -0.04
N LEU A 168 9.82 -36.03 0.76
CA LEU A 168 9.64 -35.72 2.17
C LEU A 168 10.32 -36.76 3.07
N GLU A 169 10.97 -36.31 4.15
CA GLU A 169 11.60 -37.22 5.10
C GLU A 169 10.59 -38.06 5.89
N TYR A 170 10.95 -39.32 6.16
CA TYR A 170 10.09 -40.27 6.88
C TYR A 170 9.74 -39.83 8.31
N SER A 171 10.65 -39.15 8.99
CA SER A 171 10.54 -38.84 10.42
C SER A 171 9.67 -37.62 10.73
N ASN A 172 9.66 -36.62 9.84
CA ASN A 172 9.09 -35.30 10.13
C ASN A 172 8.46 -34.62 8.91
N PHE A 173 8.35 -35.32 7.78
CA PHE A 173 7.86 -34.79 6.51
C PHE A 173 8.57 -33.52 6.06
N SER A 174 9.87 -33.35 6.36
CA SER A 174 10.63 -32.18 5.94
C SER A 174 11.19 -32.32 4.52
N LEU A 175 11.32 -31.19 3.84
CA LEU A 175 12.22 -31.02 2.70
C LEU A 175 13.65 -30.90 3.24
N SER A 176 14.54 -31.77 2.81
CA SER A 176 15.93 -31.78 3.24
C SER A 176 16.86 -31.85 2.03
N LYS A 177 18.16 -31.95 2.30
CA LYS A 177 19.16 -32.13 1.23
C LYS A 177 18.88 -33.35 0.35
N LYS A 178 18.22 -34.39 0.89
CA LYS A 178 17.89 -35.61 0.15
C LYS A 178 16.71 -35.42 -0.80
N SER A 179 15.86 -34.42 -0.55
CA SER A 179 14.68 -34.12 -1.35
C SER A 179 15.02 -33.58 -2.73
N PHE A 180 16.22 -33.01 -2.91
CA PHE A 180 16.58 -32.25 -4.10
C PHE A 180 16.48 -33.08 -5.40
N ASP A 181 17.14 -34.23 -5.49
CA ASP A 181 17.19 -34.98 -6.75
C ASP A 181 15.78 -35.44 -7.17
N ASN A 182 15.02 -35.99 -6.22
CA ASN A 182 13.66 -36.48 -6.46
C ASN A 182 12.68 -35.34 -6.78
N LEU A 183 12.90 -34.15 -6.22
CA LEU A 183 12.08 -32.97 -6.53
C LEU A 183 12.35 -32.48 -7.95
N ILE A 184 13.61 -32.47 -8.40
CA ILE A 184 13.97 -32.09 -9.77
C ILE A 184 13.41 -33.10 -10.78
N GLU A 185 13.54 -34.40 -10.51
CA GLU A 185 12.95 -35.45 -11.35
C GLU A 185 11.43 -35.28 -11.48
N LEU A 186 10.76 -34.94 -10.37
CA LEU A 186 9.34 -34.65 -10.37
C LEU A 186 8.99 -33.38 -11.17
N MET A 187 9.81 -32.31 -11.05
CA MET A 187 9.63 -31.09 -11.85
C MET A 187 9.76 -31.36 -13.35
N GLU A 188 10.76 -32.15 -13.75
CA GLU A 188 10.98 -32.53 -15.15
C GLU A 188 9.80 -33.36 -15.70
N GLY A 189 9.29 -34.31 -14.91
CA GLY A 189 8.13 -35.12 -15.27
C GLY A 189 6.84 -34.31 -15.48
N GLU A 190 6.66 -33.24 -14.69
CA GLU A 190 5.51 -32.31 -14.79
C GLU A 190 5.77 -31.15 -15.78
N GLY A 191 6.96 -31.11 -16.39
CA GLY A 191 7.39 -30.09 -17.34
C GLY A 191 7.46 -28.69 -16.74
N ILE A 192 7.94 -28.56 -15.50
CA ILE A 192 8.19 -27.29 -14.79
C ILE A 192 9.69 -26.98 -14.79
N ASP A 193 10.07 -25.79 -15.22
CA ASP A 193 11.47 -25.36 -15.30
C ASP A 193 11.98 -24.76 -13.99
N THR A 194 11.13 -24.00 -13.29
CA THR A 194 11.50 -23.30 -12.05
C THR A 194 10.40 -23.39 -11.00
N LEU A 195 10.73 -23.83 -9.79
CA LEU A 195 9.86 -23.67 -8.63
C LEU A 195 10.17 -22.35 -7.93
N THR A 196 9.14 -21.60 -7.57
CA THR A 196 9.26 -20.33 -6.84
C THR A 196 8.59 -20.41 -5.47
N GLY A 197 9.00 -19.53 -4.57
CA GLY A 197 8.52 -19.47 -3.20
C GLY A 197 8.63 -18.08 -2.57
N PRO A 198 8.11 -17.90 -1.35
CA PRO A 198 8.18 -16.63 -0.62
C PRO A 198 9.61 -16.07 -0.49
N GLY A 199 9.72 -14.73 -0.50
CA GLY A 199 11.00 -14.01 -0.41
C GLY A 199 11.95 -14.16 -1.60
N GLY A 200 11.42 -14.55 -2.75
CA GLY A 200 12.23 -14.80 -3.94
C GLY A 200 12.91 -16.16 -3.95
N TRP A 201 12.61 -17.04 -2.99
CA TRP A 201 13.12 -18.40 -3.03
C TRP A 201 12.82 -19.02 -4.39
N PHE A 202 13.81 -19.67 -5.00
CA PHE A 202 13.60 -20.44 -6.21
C PHE A 202 14.49 -21.67 -6.28
N LEU A 203 14.09 -22.61 -7.12
CA LEU A 203 14.85 -23.78 -7.51
C LEU A 203 14.59 -24.07 -8.99
N SER A 204 15.62 -24.01 -9.83
CA SER A 204 15.52 -24.40 -11.24
C SER A 204 15.78 -25.90 -11.40
N LYS A 205 15.24 -26.50 -12.47
CA LYS A 205 15.54 -27.89 -12.86
C LYS A 205 17.04 -28.14 -13.08
N THR A 206 17.77 -27.10 -13.44
CA THR A 206 19.24 -27.11 -13.64
C THR A 206 20.04 -26.99 -12.34
N GLY A 207 19.36 -26.93 -11.19
CA GLY A 207 19.95 -26.94 -9.85
C GLY A 207 20.42 -25.58 -9.33
N PHE A 208 20.12 -24.48 -10.03
CA PHE A 208 20.29 -23.15 -9.45
C PHE A 208 19.21 -22.90 -8.41
N PHE A 209 19.57 -22.26 -7.32
CA PHE A 209 18.62 -21.94 -6.27
C PHE A 209 18.91 -20.57 -5.66
N TYR A 210 17.91 -20.04 -4.97
CA TYR A 210 18.08 -18.96 -4.01
C TYR A 210 17.29 -19.28 -2.75
N ASN A 211 17.90 -19.09 -1.58
CA ASN A 211 17.25 -19.13 -0.29
C ASN A 211 17.57 -17.87 0.52
N PRO A 212 16.61 -16.95 0.71
CA PRO A 212 16.84 -15.72 1.47
C PRO A 212 17.07 -15.97 2.97
N ASN A 213 16.56 -17.09 3.52
CA ASN A 213 16.49 -17.38 4.95
C ASN A 213 17.57 -18.35 5.46
N THR A 214 18.51 -18.78 4.61
CA THR A 214 19.69 -19.52 5.12
C THR A 214 20.57 -18.59 5.95
N GLU A 215 21.11 -19.11 7.06
CA GLU A 215 22.13 -18.40 7.86
C GLU A 215 23.51 -18.45 7.19
N SER A 216 23.64 -19.23 6.11
CA SER A 216 24.88 -19.35 5.39
C SER A 216 25.13 -18.12 4.49
N LYS A 217 26.40 -17.81 4.26
CA LYS A 217 26.80 -16.85 3.22
C LYS A 217 26.45 -17.31 1.79
N PHE A 218 26.17 -18.59 1.61
CA PHE A 218 25.84 -19.20 0.31
C PHE A 218 24.32 -19.28 0.14
N LYS A 219 23.70 -18.13 -0.16
CA LYS A 219 22.25 -18.02 -0.32
C LYS A 219 21.76 -18.51 -1.68
N HIS A 220 22.62 -18.47 -2.69
CA HIS A 220 22.37 -18.88 -4.07
C HIS A 220 23.55 -19.72 -4.58
N GLY A 221 23.46 -20.12 -5.84
CA GLY A 221 24.46 -20.94 -6.54
C GLY A 221 23.84 -22.19 -7.16
N ASN A 222 24.69 -23.10 -7.67
CA ASN A 222 24.26 -24.34 -8.30
C ASN A 222 24.64 -25.58 -7.47
N ILE A 223 23.63 -26.33 -7.02
CA ILE A 223 23.84 -27.53 -6.21
C ILE A 223 24.47 -28.68 -6.99
N THR A 224 24.21 -28.79 -8.30
CA THR A 224 24.80 -29.86 -9.13
C THR A 224 26.32 -29.71 -9.23
N MET A 225 26.83 -28.48 -9.15
CA MET A 225 28.26 -28.19 -9.13
C MET A 225 28.92 -28.52 -7.78
N ASN A 226 28.22 -28.33 -6.66
CA ASN A 226 28.78 -28.61 -5.32
C ASN A 226 27.72 -29.04 -4.28
N LYS A 227 27.28 -30.29 -4.38
CA LYS A 227 26.21 -30.86 -3.55
C LYS A 227 26.54 -30.93 -2.06
N THR A 228 27.82 -31.12 -1.71
CA THR A 228 28.28 -31.08 -0.31
C THR A 228 28.13 -29.70 0.30
N LEU A 229 28.47 -28.65 -0.46
CA LEU A 229 28.37 -27.27 -0.02
C LEU A 229 26.93 -26.77 0.11
N TYR A 230 26.07 -27.00 -0.89
CA TYR A 230 24.78 -26.31 -0.97
C TYR A 230 23.58 -27.10 -0.44
N GLY A 231 23.66 -28.43 -0.38
CA GLY A 231 22.48 -29.28 -0.17
C GLY A 231 21.61 -28.97 1.03
N ASN A 232 22.19 -28.67 2.20
CA ASN A 232 21.39 -28.35 3.39
C ASN A 232 20.81 -26.93 3.35
N LYS A 233 21.34 -26.05 2.48
CA LYS A 233 21.03 -24.61 2.46
C LYS A 233 19.77 -24.30 1.68
N ILE A 234 19.40 -25.13 0.70
CA ILE A 234 18.21 -24.90 -0.17
C ILE A 234 16.94 -24.74 0.67
N PHE A 235 16.71 -25.64 1.62
CA PHE A 235 15.48 -25.67 2.44
C PHE A 235 15.71 -25.21 3.90
N GLN A 236 16.93 -24.77 4.25
CA GLN A 236 17.25 -24.33 5.62
C GLN A 236 16.33 -23.20 6.04
N LYS A 237 15.65 -23.36 7.17
CA LYS A 237 14.65 -22.41 7.71
C LYS A 237 13.46 -22.11 6.80
N GLN A 238 13.35 -22.79 5.65
CA GLN A 238 12.31 -22.53 4.66
C GLN A 238 11.18 -23.57 4.67
N ASN A 239 11.37 -24.73 5.32
CA ASN A 239 10.32 -25.75 5.42
C ASN A 239 8.97 -25.21 5.90
N LYS A 240 8.99 -24.27 6.85
CA LYS A 240 7.77 -23.63 7.35
C LYS A 240 7.00 -22.82 6.29
N TYR A 241 7.68 -22.33 5.26
CA TYR A 241 7.11 -21.49 4.21
C TYR A 241 6.84 -22.27 2.92
N LEU A 242 7.69 -23.25 2.58
CA LEU A 242 7.64 -23.96 1.29
C LEU A 242 6.90 -25.28 1.34
N ASN A 243 6.94 -25.96 2.48
CA ASN A 243 6.45 -27.32 2.62
C ASN A 243 5.11 -27.33 3.36
N PRO A 244 4.01 -27.65 2.69
CA PRO A 244 2.71 -27.56 3.33
C PRO A 244 2.38 -28.79 4.19
N TYR A 245 3.25 -29.80 4.25
CA TYR A 245 3.09 -30.97 5.15
C TYR A 245 4.02 -30.94 6.36
N PHE A 246 4.84 -29.88 6.50
CA PHE A 246 5.74 -29.74 7.63
C PHE A 246 4.98 -29.33 8.91
N ARG A 247 5.28 -29.95 10.05
CA ARG A 247 4.51 -29.78 11.31
C ARG A 247 4.31 -28.32 11.77
N SER A 248 5.26 -27.44 11.48
CA SER A 248 5.18 -26.01 11.82
C SER A 248 4.94 -25.11 10.60
N SER A 249 4.51 -25.70 9.48
CA SER A 249 4.17 -24.98 8.26
C SER A 249 3.09 -23.95 8.53
N ILE A 250 3.23 -22.79 7.90
CA ILE A 250 2.19 -21.76 7.94
C ILE A 250 0.96 -22.28 7.20
N VAL A 251 1.15 -23.03 6.11
CA VAL A 251 0.07 -23.56 5.25
C VAL A 251 -0.18 -25.06 5.49
N TYR A 252 -0.09 -25.52 6.76
CA TYR A 252 -0.11 -26.97 7.04
C TYR A 252 -1.42 -27.67 6.62
N PHE A 253 -1.32 -28.70 5.78
CA PHE A 253 -2.39 -29.68 5.50
C PHE A 253 -2.24 -30.91 6.40
N ASP A 254 -3.29 -31.24 7.16
CA ASP A 254 -3.47 -32.59 7.69
C ASP A 254 -4.39 -33.34 6.73
N LYS A 255 -4.08 -34.60 6.41
CA LYS A 255 -4.85 -35.35 5.40
C LYS A 255 -5.91 -36.20 6.07
N ASP A 256 -7.16 -35.79 5.86
CA ASP A 256 -8.30 -36.67 5.52
C ASP A 256 -9.20 -36.05 4.42
N ASP A 257 -9.21 -34.72 4.21
CA ASP A 257 -10.08 -34.06 3.21
C ASP A 257 -9.32 -33.24 2.15
N LEU A 258 -8.93 -33.86 1.04
CA LEU A 258 -8.77 -33.14 -0.24
C LEU A 258 -9.48 -33.94 -1.34
N PRO A 259 -10.39 -33.30 -2.11
CA PRO A 259 -11.12 -33.97 -3.18
C PRO A 259 -10.21 -34.33 -4.35
N GLU A 260 -10.61 -35.34 -5.11
CA GLU A 260 -10.02 -35.73 -6.39
C GLU A 260 -9.87 -34.49 -7.30
N ASN A 261 -8.63 -34.22 -7.73
CA ASN A 261 -8.23 -33.10 -8.59
C ASN A 261 -8.38 -31.67 -8.00
N PRO A 262 -7.27 -31.02 -7.58
CA PRO A 262 -7.26 -29.61 -7.20
C PRO A 262 -7.29 -28.64 -8.40
N LEU A 263 -7.12 -29.14 -9.62
CA LEU A 263 -6.87 -28.35 -10.83
C LEU A 263 -7.86 -28.74 -11.93
N ASP A 264 -9.04 -28.13 -11.93
CA ASP A 264 -9.69 -27.86 -13.22
C ASP A 264 -8.81 -26.81 -13.91
N LYS A 265 -8.17 -27.24 -15.00
CA LYS A 265 -7.26 -26.43 -15.83
C LYS A 265 -7.98 -25.34 -16.63
N ASP A 266 -9.27 -25.12 -16.40
CA ASP A 266 -10.10 -24.25 -17.25
C ASP A 266 -10.21 -22.79 -16.78
N ASP A 267 -9.71 -22.41 -15.59
CA ASP A 267 -9.86 -21.03 -15.07
C ASP A 267 -8.54 -20.24 -14.93
N LEU A 268 -7.44 -20.73 -15.52
CA LEU A 268 -6.25 -19.90 -15.83
C LEU A 268 -6.29 -19.37 -17.27
N SER A 269 -7.38 -19.61 -17.99
CA SER A 269 -7.70 -19.02 -19.29
C SER A 269 -8.97 -18.16 -19.23
N GLU A 270 -9.08 -17.24 -18.29
CA GLU A 270 -9.95 -16.08 -18.53
C GLU A 270 -9.18 -15.12 -19.44
N ASN A 271 -9.57 -15.12 -20.71
CA ASN A 271 -9.20 -14.11 -21.68
C ASN A 271 -9.26 -12.71 -21.02
N PRO A 272 -8.15 -11.97 -20.98
CA PRO A 272 -8.16 -10.62 -20.43
C PRO A 272 -8.88 -9.58 -21.34
N ASN A 273 -9.43 -10.05 -22.47
CA ASN A 273 -10.21 -9.27 -23.44
C ASN A 273 -11.71 -9.07 -23.09
N GLU A 274 -12.15 -9.34 -21.86
CA GLU A 274 -13.43 -8.82 -21.36
C GLU A 274 -13.19 -7.63 -20.43
N GLY A 275 -13.48 -6.42 -20.94
CA GLY A 275 -13.21 -5.11 -20.34
C GLY A 275 -13.10 -5.03 -18.81
N SER A 276 -11.88 -4.78 -18.34
CA SER A 276 -11.46 -4.10 -17.10
C SER A 276 -12.50 -3.87 -15.98
N ASN A 277 -13.13 -4.93 -15.47
CA ASN A 277 -14.02 -4.88 -14.28
C ASN A 277 -14.09 -6.22 -13.50
N SER A 278 -12.99 -6.98 -13.47
CA SER A 278 -12.97 -8.36 -12.94
C SER A 278 -12.33 -8.56 -11.54
N ASN A 279 -11.62 -7.58 -10.98
CA ASN A 279 -11.00 -7.71 -9.65
C ASN A 279 -11.48 -6.63 -8.70
N ILE A 280 -12.62 -6.86 -8.03
CA ILE A 280 -13.10 -6.01 -6.93
C ILE A 280 -12.59 -6.62 -5.62
N LEU A 281 -11.87 -5.85 -4.80
CA LEU A 281 -11.48 -6.27 -3.46
C LEU A 281 -12.52 -5.78 -2.44
N ARG A 282 -13.09 -6.69 -1.66
CA ARG A 282 -13.97 -6.35 -0.53
C ARG A 282 -13.62 -7.18 0.70
N ILE A 283 -13.51 -6.55 1.85
CA ILE A 283 -13.43 -7.28 3.12
C ILE A 283 -14.87 -7.53 3.53
N GLU A 284 -15.25 -8.80 3.62
CA GLU A 284 -16.61 -9.20 3.93
C GLU A 284 -16.86 -9.22 5.42
N HIS A 285 -15.93 -9.81 6.15
CA HIS A 285 -16.17 -10.18 7.53
C HIS A 285 -14.87 -10.33 8.29
N ILE A 286 -14.91 -9.94 9.56
CA ILE A 286 -13.85 -10.20 10.52
C ILE A 286 -14.44 -10.62 11.86
N LYS A 287 -13.93 -11.75 12.36
CA LYS A 287 -14.19 -12.26 13.69
C LYS A 287 -12.88 -12.38 14.42
N PHE A 288 -12.78 -11.88 15.66
CA PHE A 288 -11.55 -12.01 16.43
C PHE A 288 -11.79 -12.08 17.93
N ASN A 289 -10.81 -12.64 18.63
CA ASN A 289 -10.71 -12.65 20.09
C ASN A 289 -9.25 -12.35 20.47
N SER A 290 -9.03 -11.51 21.48
CA SER A 290 -7.72 -11.01 21.88
C SER A 290 -7.59 -11.05 23.41
N ASP A 291 -6.42 -11.38 23.96
CA ASP A 291 -6.22 -11.43 25.44
C ASP A 291 -6.65 -10.14 26.17
N ASN A 292 -6.54 -8.99 25.49
CA ASN A 292 -6.93 -7.67 26.01
C ASN A 292 -8.43 -7.32 25.83
N ILE A 293 -9.21 -8.19 25.19
CA ILE A 293 -10.63 -8.02 24.92
C ILE A 293 -11.30 -9.32 25.37
N TYR A 294 -11.94 -9.32 26.53
CA TYR A 294 -12.57 -10.51 27.13
C TYR A 294 -13.73 -11.12 26.30
N GLU A 295 -14.04 -10.54 25.16
CA GLU A 295 -15.22 -10.79 24.35
C GLU A 295 -14.83 -11.03 22.88
N GLN A 296 -15.49 -12.00 22.26
CA GLN A 296 -15.35 -12.25 20.83
C GLN A 296 -16.16 -11.22 20.03
N ILE A 297 -15.48 -10.46 19.18
CA ILE A 297 -16.11 -9.50 18.29
C ILE A 297 -16.28 -10.15 16.91
N ASP A 298 -17.50 -10.10 16.37
CA ASP A 298 -17.90 -10.70 15.11
C ASP A 298 -18.59 -9.62 14.25
N ILE A 299 -17.95 -9.21 13.15
CA ILE A 299 -18.37 -8.07 12.34
C ILE A 299 -18.47 -8.48 10.88
N LYS A 300 -19.68 -8.37 10.34
CA LYS A 300 -19.93 -8.42 8.90
C LYS A 300 -19.89 -7.00 8.34
N LEU A 301 -18.95 -6.73 7.44
CA LEU A 301 -18.76 -5.41 6.84
C LEU A 301 -19.65 -5.17 5.62
N ILE A 302 -19.94 -6.20 4.84
CA ILE A 302 -20.79 -6.11 3.64
C ILE A 302 -21.71 -7.31 3.53
N ASN A 303 -22.87 -7.13 2.89
CA ASN A 303 -23.83 -8.22 2.66
C ASN A 303 -23.72 -8.91 1.30
N GLY A 304 -22.99 -8.33 0.35
CA GLY A 304 -22.73 -8.90 -0.96
C GLY A 304 -21.73 -8.07 -1.77
N ILE A 305 -21.33 -8.58 -2.93
CA ILE A 305 -20.47 -7.85 -3.87
C ILE A 305 -21.38 -7.22 -4.93
N GLU A 306 -21.78 -5.98 -4.70
CA GLU A 306 -22.44 -5.21 -5.74
C GLU A 306 -21.40 -4.53 -6.64
N ARG A 307 -21.63 -4.60 -7.96
CA ARG A 307 -20.79 -3.91 -8.93
C ARG A 307 -21.16 -2.43 -8.91
N ASN A 308 -20.22 -1.60 -8.51
CA ASN A 308 -20.35 -0.16 -8.58
C ASN A 308 -19.10 0.43 -9.24
N ASN A 309 -19.28 1.56 -9.94
CA ASN A 309 -18.19 2.32 -10.56
C ASN A 309 -17.42 3.18 -9.53
N ASN A 310 -17.91 3.26 -8.30
CA ASN A 310 -17.28 3.97 -7.19
C ASN A 310 -16.48 3.01 -6.27
N PRO A 311 -15.46 3.52 -5.55
CA PRO A 311 -14.85 2.78 -4.45
C PRO A 311 -15.90 2.45 -3.39
N PHE A 312 -15.73 1.33 -2.70
CA PHE A 312 -16.69 0.95 -1.66
C PHE A 312 -16.28 1.52 -0.30
N SER A 313 -17.25 2.05 0.45
CA SER A 313 -17.00 2.69 1.75
C SER A 313 -17.82 2.01 2.86
N THR A 314 -17.14 1.31 3.78
CA THR A 314 -17.74 0.82 5.03
C THR A 314 -17.54 1.85 6.14
N LEU A 315 -18.61 2.32 6.75
CA LEU A 315 -18.57 3.25 7.87
C LEU A 315 -18.94 2.54 9.19
N ILE A 316 -18.00 2.49 10.13
CA ILE A 316 -18.18 1.94 11.47
C ILE A 316 -18.42 3.10 12.44
N ILE A 317 -19.56 3.07 13.12
CA ILE A 317 -20.03 4.13 14.02
C ILE A 317 -20.48 3.57 15.36
N GLY A 318 -20.48 4.43 16.38
CA GLY A 318 -20.93 4.07 17.71
C GLY A 318 -20.27 4.89 18.80
N PRO A 319 -20.70 4.75 20.07
CA PRO A 319 -20.14 5.48 21.20
C PRO A 319 -18.63 5.27 21.43
N ASN A 320 -18.01 6.13 22.23
CA ASN A 320 -16.63 5.96 22.69
C ASN A 320 -16.47 4.64 23.45
N GLY A 321 -15.32 3.97 23.26
CA GLY A 321 -15.01 2.73 23.98
C GLY A 321 -15.63 1.44 23.42
N THR A 322 -16.41 1.52 22.33
CA THR A 322 -16.96 0.36 21.60
C THR A 322 -15.92 -0.46 20.83
N GLY A 323 -14.71 0.09 20.60
CA GLY A 323 -13.60 -0.63 19.97
C GLY A 323 -13.42 -0.41 18.46
N LYS A 324 -14.08 0.58 17.85
CA LYS A 324 -13.97 0.91 16.41
C LYS A 324 -12.52 1.02 15.91
N SER A 325 -11.69 1.84 16.54
CA SER A 325 -10.26 1.98 16.17
C SER A 325 -9.47 0.69 16.41
N THR A 326 -9.91 -0.16 17.35
CA THR A 326 -9.32 -1.48 17.57
C THR A 326 -9.61 -2.42 16.40
N ILE A 327 -10.81 -2.38 15.84
CA ILE A 327 -11.19 -3.19 14.66
C ILE A 327 -10.33 -2.79 13.45
N LEU A 328 -10.21 -1.49 13.18
CA LEU A 328 -9.32 -1.01 12.10
C LEU A 328 -7.87 -1.48 12.34
N SER A 329 -7.36 -1.37 13.56
CA SER A 329 -6.02 -1.85 13.92
C SER A 329 -5.86 -3.36 13.71
N ILE A 330 -6.86 -4.17 14.05
CA ILE A 330 -6.79 -5.62 13.85
C ILE A 330 -6.84 -5.96 12.37
N ILE A 331 -7.72 -5.34 11.58
CA ILE A 331 -7.73 -5.51 10.12
C ILE A 331 -6.35 -5.16 9.54
N GLN A 332 -5.77 -4.03 9.96
CA GLN A 332 -4.45 -3.59 9.54
C GLN A 332 -3.37 -4.63 9.86
N LYS A 333 -3.36 -5.15 11.09
CA LYS A 333 -2.38 -6.12 11.58
C LYS A 333 -2.50 -7.49 10.93
N VAL A 334 -3.73 -7.97 10.70
CA VAL A 334 -3.98 -9.21 9.95
C VAL A 334 -3.37 -9.11 8.56
N LEU A 335 -3.71 -8.06 7.82
CA LEU A 335 -3.17 -7.83 6.47
C LEU A 335 -1.66 -7.63 6.47
N LEU A 336 -1.10 -6.96 7.49
CA LEU A 336 0.34 -6.77 7.64
C LEU A 336 1.07 -8.10 7.86
N ASP A 337 0.55 -8.95 8.74
CA ASP A 337 1.10 -10.28 9.00
C ASP A 337 1.06 -11.12 7.71
N LEU A 338 -0.01 -11.04 6.93
CA LEU A 338 -0.13 -11.73 5.64
C LEU A 338 0.91 -11.25 4.61
N TYR A 339 1.18 -9.94 4.55
CA TYR A 339 2.25 -9.42 3.71
C TYR A 339 3.64 -9.89 4.16
N TYR A 340 3.92 -9.90 5.46
CA TYR A 340 5.19 -10.42 5.98
C TYR A 340 5.38 -11.91 5.65
N ILE A 341 4.31 -12.70 5.75
CA ILE A 341 4.32 -14.12 5.36
C ILE A 341 4.58 -14.27 3.86
N ALA A 342 3.90 -13.47 3.02
CA ALA A 342 4.09 -13.50 1.57
C ALA A 342 5.50 -13.08 1.14
N GLU A 343 6.15 -12.16 1.86
CA GLU A 343 7.52 -11.69 1.58
C GLU A 343 8.60 -12.49 2.35
N SER A 344 8.22 -13.43 3.22
CA SER A 344 9.09 -14.26 4.07
C SER A 344 10.10 -13.49 4.95
N LYS A 345 9.78 -12.24 5.31
CA LYS A 345 10.60 -11.43 6.22
C LYS A 345 10.50 -11.95 7.66
N ASP A 346 11.50 -11.61 8.49
CA ASP A 346 11.77 -12.24 9.80
C ASP A 346 10.54 -12.45 10.68
N SER A 347 10.43 -13.66 11.23
CA SER A 347 9.33 -14.16 12.07
C SER A 347 9.06 -13.37 13.35
N LYS A 348 9.93 -12.43 13.74
CA LYS A 348 9.72 -11.54 14.89
C LYS A 348 8.66 -10.45 14.62
N SER A 349 8.36 -10.13 13.36
CA SER A 349 7.33 -9.13 12.99
C SER A 349 5.92 -9.73 12.84
N ILE A 350 5.80 -11.05 12.69
CA ILE A 350 4.52 -11.84 12.63
C ILE A 350 3.73 -11.78 13.97
N PHE A 351 4.22 -11.00 14.94
CA PHE A 351 3.65 -10.88 16.28
C PHE A 351 2.66 -9.74 16.47
N SER A 352 2.32 -8.96 15.43
CA SER A 352 1.32 -7.90 15.58
C SER A 352 -0.05 -8.44 16.01
N THR A 353 -0.40 -9.67 15.58
CA THR A 353 -1.57 -10.44 16.03
C THR A 353 -1.20 -11.66 16.89
N LYS A 354 -0.04 -11.70 17.56
CA LYS A 354 0.45 -12.91 18.28
C LYS A 354 -0.59 -13.54 19.21
N ASN A 355 -1.35 -12.67 19.88
CA ASN A 355 -2.32 -13.01 20.91
C ASN A 355 -3.76 -12.78 20.43
N VAL A 356 -3.98 -12.78 19.11
CA VAL A 356 -5.29 -12.56 18.51
C VAL A 356 -5.63 -13.74 17.63
N ASN A 357 -6.65 -14.51 18.03
CA ASN A 357 -7.26 -15.48 17.15
C ASN A 357 -8.26 -14.75 16.26
N TYR A 358 -8.24 -15.03 14.96
CA TYR A 358 -9.13 -14.33 14.03
C TYR A 358 -9.56 -15.21 12.86
N GLU A 359 -10.69 -14.86 12.28
CA GLU A 359 -11.18 -15.33 11.00
C GLU A 359 -11.58 -14.09 10.20
N MET A 360 -10.90 -13.84 9.08
CA MET A 360 -11.20 -12.74 8.17
C MET A 360 -11.54 -13.32 6.81
N SER A 361 -12.66 -12.91 6.23
CA SER A 361 -12.98 -13.25 4.84
C SER A 361 -13.05 -12.00 3.97
N TYR A 362 -12.58 -12.15 2.74
CA TYR A 362 -12.52 -11.10 1.74
C TYR A 362 -12.66 -11.68 0.35
N TYR A 363 -13.11 -10.85 -0.59
CA TYR A 363 -13.22 -11.20 -2.00
C TYR A 363 -12.14 -10.52 -2.81
N ILE A 364 -11.61 -11.20 -3.82
CA ILE A 364 -10.92 -10.59 -4.96
C ILE A 364 -11.66 -11.07 -6.22
N GLY A 365 -12.27 -10.12 -6.92
CA GLY A 365 -13.19 -10.44 -8.01
C GLY A 365 -14.42 -11.16 -7.47
N LYS A 366 -14.74 -12.34 -8.01
CA LYS A 366 -15.81 -13.20 -7.51
C LYS A 366 -15.35 -14.26 -6.51
N THR A 367 -14.04 -14.39 -6.31
CA THR A 367 -13.48 -15.47 -5.48
C THR A 367 -13.42 -15.03 -4.03
N LYS A 368 -13.97 -15.87 -3.13
CA LYS A 368 -13.88 -15.70 -1.69
C LYS A 368 -12.60 -16.32 -1.14
N TYR A 369 -11.91 -15.57 -0.30
CA TYR A 369 -10.77 -16.00 0.48
C TYR A 369 -11.09 -15.85 1.97
N THR A 370 -10.65 -16.80 2.77
CA THR A 370 -10.80 -16.76 4.23
C THR A 370 -9.44 -17.05 4.86
N VAL A 371 -9.01 -16.16 5.73
CA VAL A 371 -7.79 -16.33 6.53
C VAL A 371 -8.19 -16.62 7.96
N LYS A 372 -7.72 -17.74 8.50
CA LYS A 372 -7.96 -18.15 9.89
C LYS A 372 -6.65 -18.24 10.64
N ARG A 373 -6.61 -17.64 11.82
CA ARG A 373 -5.51 -17.81 12.78
C ARG A 373 -6.01 -18.48 14.04
N ASN A 374 -5.46 -19.66 14.31
CA ASN A 374 -5.65 -20.40 15.56
C ASN A 374 -4.28 -20.58 16.23
N ASN A 375 -4.07 -19.88 17.35
CA ASN A 375 -2.80 -19.80 18.07
C ASN A 375 -1.65 -19.26 17.19
N SER A 376 -0.77 -20.15 16.72
CA SER A 376 0.41 -19.84 15.90
C SER A 376 0.27 -20.25 14.44
N LYS A 377 -0.84 -20.88 14.05
CA LYS A 377 -1.11 -21.37 12.70
C LYS A 377 -2.01 -20.38 11.96
N ILE A 378 -1.67 -20.05 10.71
CA ILE A 378 -2.46 -19.14 9.84
C ILE A 378 -2.80 -19.88 8.55
N GLU A 379 -4.06 -20.21 8.34
CA GLU A 379 -4.55 -20.92 7.15
C GLU A 379 -5.19 -19.92 6.19
N LEU A 380 -4.88 -20.02 4.90
CA LEU A 380 -5.57 -19.32 3.82
C LEU A 380 -6.44 -20.32 3.07
N ILE A 381 -7.74 -20.02 2.95
CA ILE A 381 -8.76 -20.91 2.40
C ILE A 381 -9.40 -20.22 1.19
N ARG A 382 -9.52 -20.93 0.08
CA ARG A 382 -10.25 -20.52 -1.14
C ARG A 382 -11.25 -21.62 -1.47
N ASN A 383 -12.54 -21.30 -1.60
CA ASN A 383 -13.60 -22.27 -1.91
C ASN A 383 -13.49 -23.55 -1.05
N ASP A 384 -13.34 -23.36 0.28
CA ASP A 384 -13.19 -24.42 1.29
C ASP A 384 -11.92 -25.29 1.19
N LYS A 385 -10.98 -24.96 0.30
CA LYS A 385 -9.66 -25.60 0.21
C LYS A 385 -8.57 -24.70 0.76
N ILE A 386 -7.67 -25.25 1.60
CA ILE A 386 -6.47 -24.52 2.04
C ILE A 386 -5.53 -24.35 0.84
N ILE A 387 -4.95 -23.16 0.68
CA ILE A 387 -4.06 -22.81 -0.43
C ILE A 387 -2.78 -22.13 0.07
N GLY A 388 -1.72 -22.16 -0.76
CA GLY A 388 -0.47 -21.46 -0.49
C GLY A 388 -0.62 -19.94 -0.41
N PHE A 389 0.30 -19.28 0.30
CA PHE A 389 0.35 -17.82 0.30
C PHE A 389 0.85 -17.29 -1.05
N ASN A 390 0.05 -16.42 -1.68
CA ASN A 390 0.44 -15.68 -2.86
C ASN A 390 0.20 -14.18 -2.64
N LYS A 391 1.20 -13.35 -2.95
CA LYS A 391 1.11 -11.89 -2.93
C LYS A 391 -0.01 -11.32 -3.81
N GLU A 392 -0.45 -12.05 -4.83
CA GLU A 392 -1.56 -11.69 -5.72
C GLU A 392 -2.94 -11.93 -5.08
N LEU A 393 -2.99 -12.76 -4.03
CA LEU A 393 -4.22 -13.05 -3.28
C LEU A 393 -4.45 -12.07 -2.13
N LEU A 394 -3.59 -11.08 -1.99
CA LEU A 394 -3.66 -10.06 -0.97
C LEU A 394 -3.95 -8.71 -1.62
N PRO A 395 -4.50 -7.74 -0.87
CA PRO A 395 -4.64 -6.38 -1.38
C PRO A 395 -3.31 -5.87 -1.95
N HIS A 396 -3.38 -5.07 -3.02
CA HIS A 396 -2.16 -4.51 -3.63
C HIS A 396 -1.54 -3.43 -2.75
N LYS A 397 -2.37 -2.75 -1.96
CA LYS A 397 -1.93 -1.73 -1.01
C LYS A 397 -2.83 -1.76 0.23
N LEU A 398 -2.23 -1.58 1.39
CA LEU A 398 -2.90 -1.26 2.64
C LEU A 398 -2.45 0.13 3.07
N ILE A 399 -3.42 1.04 3.23
CA ILE A 399 -3.17 2.41 3.66
C ILE A 399 -3.89 2.63 4.98
N ALA A 400 -3.16 3.05 6.01
CA ALA A 400 -3.73 3.40 7.31
C ALA A 400 -3.56 4.89 7.57
N VAL A 401 -4.64 5.56 7.92
CA VAL A 401 -4.69 7.01 8.16
C VAL A 401 -5.30 7.26 9.53
N SER A 402 -4.61 8.05 10.35
CA SER A 402 -5.18 8.63 11.57
C SER A 402 -4.53 9.97 11.87
N TYR A 403 -5.33 10.92 12.35
CA TYR A 403 -4.86 12.21 12.83
C TYR A 403 -4.70 12.25 14.35
N ASN A 404 -4.92 11.11 15.02
CA ASN A 404 -4.69 10.98 16.45
C ASN A 404 -3.27 10.46 16.70
N ILE A 405 -2.53 11.13 17.59
CA ILE A 405 -1.19 10.67 18.00
C ILE A 405 -1.27 9.30 18.70
N ASN A 406 -2.39 9.01 19.36
CA ASN A 406 -2.63 7.77 20.10
C ASN A 406 -3.34 6.69 19.27
N ASP A 407 -3.29 6.78 17.93
CA ASP A 407 -3.89 5.74 17.07
C ASP A 407 -3.29 4.35 17.34
N LYS A 408 -3.97 3.31 16.89
CA LYS A 408 -3.55 1.91 17.13
C LYS A 408 -2.88 1.25 15.92
N PHE A 409 -2.59 1.99 14.86
CA PHE A 409 -1.92 1.46 13.68
C PHE A 409 -0.42 1.30 13.93
N THR A 410 0.16 0.25 13.35
CA THR A 410 1.59 0.00 13.40
C THR A 410 2.35 0.99 12.52
N TYR A 411 3.39 1.64 13.04
CA TYR A 411 4.28 2.47 12.23
C TYR A 411 5.53 1.67 11.84
N GLN A 412 5.75 1.46 10.53
CA GLN A 412 6.96 0.79 10.06
C GLN A 412 8.13 1.78 9.97
N SER A 413 8.97 1.81 11.01
CA SER A 413 10.16 2.67 11.08
C SER A 413 11.45 2.00 10.59
N ASN A 414 11.52 0.66 10.63
CA ASN A 414 12.73 -0.11 10.40
C ASN A 414 12.92 -0.47 8.93
N ALA A 415 14.07 -0.12 8.37
CA ALA A 415 14.42 -0.32 6.97
C ALA A 415 14.55 -1.78 6.51
N GLU A 416 14.71 -2.70 7.46
CA GLU A 416 14.73 -4.16 7.22
C GLU A 416 13.30 -4.73 7.09
N ASP A 417 12.30 -4.00 7.59
CA ASP A 417 10.90 -4.44 7.71
C ASP A 417 9.90 -3.66 6.83
N VAL A 418 10.37 -2.71 5.99
CA VAL A 418 9.48 -1.90 5.14
C VAL A 418 8.81 -2.81 4.13
N LEU A 419 7.50 -3.00 4.28
CA LEU A 419 6.65 -3.66 3.30
C LEU A 419 6.18 -2.58 2.32
N ASP A 420 6.56 -2.67 1.03
CA ASP A 420 6.09 -1.68 0.03
C ASP A 420 4.56 -1.65 -0.03
N ARG A 421 3.89 -2.76 0.29
CA ARG A 421 2.43 -2.87 0.27
C ARG A 421 1.73 -2.13 1.42
N TYR A 422 2.42 -1.76 2.49
CA TYR A 422 1.82 -1.04 3.61
C TYR A 422 2.29 0.42 3.67
N GLN A 423 1.35 1.34 3.90
CA GLN A 423 1.66 2.74 4.12
C GLN A 423 0.85 3.27 5.30
N TYR A 424 1.55 3.74 6.32
CA TYR A 424 0.97 4.60 7.34
C TYR A 424 1.09 6.06 6.90
N LEU A 425 -0.01 6.81 6.97
CA LEU A 425 -0.12 8.22 6.57
C LEU A 425 -0.56 9.14 7.72
N GLY A 426 -0.49 8.67 8.97
CA GLY A 426 -0.81 9.49 10.14
C GLY A 426 0.36 10.37 10.61
N ILE A 427 0.22 10.93 11.80
CA ILE A 427 1.13 11.95 12.36
C ILE A 427 2.39 11.33 13.03
N LYS A 428 2.37 10.03 13.31
CA LYS A 428 3.50 9.33 13.93
C LYS A 428 4.73 9.31 13.01
N SER A 429 5.89 9.48 13.64
CA SER A 429 7.24 9.38 13.07
C SER A 429 8.04 8.19 13.65
N SER A 430 7.52 7.59 14.73
CA SER A 430 7.81 6.28 15.32
C SER A 430 6.57 5.81 16.10
N ASP A 431 6.51 4.57 16.60
CA ASP A 431 5.33 4.05 17.31
C ASP A 431 4.83 4.94 18.47
N ASN A 432 5.71 5.79 19.04
CA ASN A 432 5.41 6.70 20.15
C ASN A 432 5.90 8.16 19.98
N GLU A 433 6.37 8.59 18.80
CA GLU A 433 6.85 9.96 18.58
C GLU A 433 6.23 10.60 17.35
N ALA A 434 5.85 11.88 17.43
CA ALA A 434 5.43 12.69 16.28
C ALA A 434 6.48 13.77 15.97
N LYS A 435 6.80 13.97 14.69
CA LYS A 435 7.69 15.05 14.23
C LYS A 435 6.92 16.14 13.53
N ILE A 436 7.16 17.38 13.95
CA ILE A 436 6.57 18.57 13.34
C ILE A 436 7.02 18.65 11.87
N GLY A 437 6.05 18.75 10.96
CA GLY A 437 6.28 18.92 9.52
C GLY A 437 6.47 17.63 8.72
N GLU A 438 6.39 16.43 9.33
CA GLU A 438 6.46 15.16 8.59
C GLU A 438 5.28 14.99 7.62
N THR A 439 4.09 15.44 8.02
CA THR A 439 2.89 15.45 7.16
C THR A 439 3.07 16.34 5.93
N THR A 440 3.59 17.56 6.11
CA THR A 440 3.91 18.50 5.01
C THR A 440 5.00 17.95 4.10
N ARG A 441 6.05 17.34 4.67
CA ARG A 441 7.10 16.68 3.90
C ARG A 441 6.54 15.58 3.03
N ASN A 442 5.73 14.68 3.61
CA ASN A 442 5.11 13.57 2.88
C ASN A 442 4.17 14.09 1.79
N LEU A 443 3.40 15.13 2.08
CA LEU A 443 2.54 15.81 1.10
C LEU A 443 3.33 16.32 -0.10
N VAL A 444 4.40 17.10 0.13
CA VAL A 444 5.22 17.65 -0.96
C VAL A 444 5.91 16.54 -1.75
N GLN A 445 6.48 15.56 -1.06
CA GLN A 445 7.08 14.40 -1.71
C GLN A 445 6.07 13.68 -2.62
N ASN A 446 4.86 13.48 -2.12
CA ASN A 446 3.81 12.78 -2.83
C ASN A 446 3.29 13.59 -4.02
N ILE A 447 3.14 14.90 -3.90
CA ILE A 447 2.78 15.76 -5.04
C ILE A 447 3.87 15.70 -6.10
N ILE A 448 5.14 15.87 -5.72
CA ILE A 448 6.27 15.83 -6.66
C ILE A 448 6.34 14.48 -7.36
N ILE A 449 6.47 13.38 -6.61
CA ILE A 449 6.63 12.03 -7.18
C ILE A 449 5.41 11.60 -8.01
N SER A 450 4.20 11.93 -7.56
CA SER A 450 2.98 11.46 -8.23
C SER A 450 2.61 12.32 -9.44
N SER A 451 2.99 13.60 -9.45
CA SER A 451 2.84 14.48 -10.62
C SER A 451 3.63 14.00 -11.84
N MET A 452 4.56 13.07 -11.64
CA MET A 452 5.46 12.55 -12.67
C MET A 452 4.96 11.27 -13.36
N GLN A 453 3.94 10.58 -12.84
CA GLN A 453 3.71 9.16 -13.17
C GLN A 453 2.31 8.83 -13.68
N ASN A 454 1.30 9.65 -13.39
CA ASN A 454 -0.12 9.28 -13.46
C ASN A 454 -1.07 10.47 -13.74
N ASP A 455 -2.35 10.18 -13.95
CA ASP A 455 -3.48 11.14 -13.86
C ASP A 455 -3.64 11.79 -12.45
N PHE A 456 -2.64 11.69 -11.59
CA PHE A 456 -2.66 12.20 -10.21
C PHE A 456 -3.11 13.66 -10.15
N LEU A 457 -2.55 14.54 -10.98
CA LEU A 457 -2.92 15.96 -10.99
C LEU A 457 -4.37 16.18 -11.45
N LYS A 458 -4.90 15.33 -12.35
CA LYS A 458 -6.31 15.37 -12.75
C LYS A 458 -7.23 15.07 -11.54
N TYR A 459 -6.89 14.08 -10.72
CA TYR A 459 -7.65 13.74 -9.51
C TYR A 459 -7.43 14.70 -8.35
N LEU A 460 -6.24 15.29 -8.28
CA LEU A 460 -5.92 16.35 -7.34
C LEU A 460 -6.81 17.58 -7.58
N LYS A 461 -7.26 17.82 -8.82
CA LYS A 461 -8.25 18.85 -9.13
C LYS A 461 -9.58 18.61 -8.41
N ASN A 462 -10.05 17.36 -8.34
CA ASN A 462 -11.28 17.03 -7.61
C ASN A 462 -11.13 17.35 -6.12
N ILE A 463 -9.92 17.19 -5.55
CA ILE A 463 -9.62 17.57 -4.18
C ILE A 463 -9.68 19.10 -4.01
N THR A 464 -9.10 19.88 -4.93
CA THR A 464 -9.15 21.35 -4.87
C THR A 464 -10.56 21.90 -5.05
N ASP A 465 -11.34 21.28 -5.94
CA ASP A 465 -12.74 21.63 -6.18
C ASP A 465 -13.59 21.37 -4.91
N PHE A 466 -13.35 20.25 -4.21
CA PHE A 466 -14.02 19.92 -2.95
C PHE A 466 -13.79 20.95 -1.84
N ILE A 467 -12.54 21.43 -1.70
CA ILE A 467 -12.18 22.43 -0.67
C ILE A 467 -12.43 23.88 -1.12
N ASN A 468 -13.07 24.08 -2.28
CA ASN A 468 -13.37 25.38 -2.88
C ASN A 468 -12.11 26.28 -3.04
N VAL A 469 -11.04 25.72 -3.59
CA VAL A 469 -9.85 26.49 -4.02
C VAL A 469 -9.66 26.37 -5.52
N GLU A 470 -9.03 27.35 -6.14
CA GLU A 470 -8.59 27.23 -7.53
C GLU A 470 -7.63 26.03 -7.66
N PRO A 471 -7.66 25.31 -8.79
CA PRO A 471 -6.83 24.14 -9.05
C PRO A 471 -5.38 24.52 -9.40
N LYS A 472 -4.77 25.34 -8.52
CA LYS A 472 -3.40 25.82 -8.59
C LYS A 472 -2.72 25.65 -7.24
N ILE A 473 -1.64 24.88 -7.23
CA ILE A 473 -0.85 24.60 -6.04
C ILE A 473 0.55 25.15 -6.27
N ARG A 474 1.06 25.91 -5.30
CA ARG A 474 2.39 26.47 -5.34
C ARG A 474 3.25 25.86 -4.24
N ILE A 475 4.41 25.33 -4.61
CA ILE A 475 5.41 24.81 -3.67
C ILE A 475 6.63 25.73 -3.71
N ILE A 476 7.07 26.19 -2.54
CA ILE A 476 8.20 27.12 -2.42
C ILE A 476 9.33 26.45 -1.64
N PHE A 477 10.49 26.38 -2.27
CA PHE A 477 11.75 25.86 -1.71
C PHE A 477 12.68 27.04 -1.42
N ASP A 478 12.77 27.46 -0.16
CA ASP A 478 13.68 28.52 0.27
C ASP A 478 15.01 27.95 0.75
N THR A 479 16.11 28.66 0.48
CA THR A 479 17.44 28.32 1.00
C THR A 479 17.48 28.31 2.52
N ALA A 480 18.21 27.36 3.11
CA ALA A 480 18.31 27.20 4.55
C ALA A 480 19.22 28.26 5.20
N GLY A 481 20.29 28.68 4.51
CA GLY A 481 21.30 29.61 5.03
C GLY A 481 20.99 31.09 4.80
N ASN A 482 19.80 31.42 4.25
CA ASN A 482 19.42 32.78 3.84
C ASN A 482 20.38 33.42 2.82
N LYS A 483 21.25 32.59 2.20
CA LYS A 483 22.18 32.90 1.11
C LYS A 483 21.46 32.72 -0.22
N SER A 484 22.03 33.28 -1.29
CA SER A 484 21.51 33.05 -2.64
C SER A 484 21.71 31.60 -3.06
N ILE A 485 20.81 31.10 -3.92
CA ILE A 485 20.85 29.73 -4.47
C ILE A 485 22.21 29.45 -5.11
N ILE A 486 22.74 30.41 -5.88
CA ILE A 486 24.03 30.30 -6.57
C ILE A 486 25.19 30.11 -5.57
N ASN A 487 25.12 30.75 -4.41
CA ASN A 487 26.16 30.64 -3.39
C ASN A 487 26.07 29.33 -2.61
N GLU A 488 24.87 28.80 -2.38
CA GLU A 488 24.68 27.51 -1.70
C GLU A 488 25.00 26.32 -2.62
N ILE A 489 24.73 26.42 -3.91
CA ILE A 489 24.91 25.31 -4.85
C ILE A 489 26.25 25.44 -5.58
N ASN A 490 27.31 25.14 -4.83
CA ASN A 490 28.66 24.92 -5.37
C ASN A 490 29.09 23.47 -5.14
N LYS A 491 30.02 22.98 -5.97
CA LYS A 491 30.43 21.58 -5.99
C LYS A 491 30.87 21.08 -4.61
N GLU A 492 31.75 21.83 -3.94
CA GLU A 492 32.28 21.47 -2.63
C GLU A 492 31.18 21.33 -1.57
N ASN A 493 30.23 22.28 -1.53
CA ASN A 493 29.13 22.25 -0.57
C ASN A 493 28.15 21.11 -0.86
N VAL A 494 27.73 20.93 -2.11
CA VAL A 494 26.80 19.86 -2.51
C VAL A 494 27.39 18.48 -2.22
N GLU A 495 28.62 18.22 -2.63
CA GLU A 495 29.29 16.93 -2.39
C GLU A 495 29.49 16.67 -0.88
N SER A 496 29.84 17.71 -0.11
CA SER A 496 29.96 17.62 1.36
C SER A 496 28.62 17.27 2.03
N LEU A 497 27.52 17.92 1.61
CA LEU A 497 26.18 17.65 2.12
C LEU A 497 25.69 16.27 1.69
N GLN A 498 25.90 15.85 0.44
CA GLN A 498 25.60 14.50 -0.04
C GLN A 498 26.34 13.43 0.76
N LYS A 499 27.62 13.65 1.08
CA LYS A 499 28.42 12.73 1.92
C LYS A 499 27.87 12.64 3.35
N LYS A 500 27.53 13.77 3.97
CA LYS A 500 26.90 13.80 5.30
C LYS A 500 25.55 13.10 5.30
N TYR A 501 24.72 13.39 4.29
CA TYR A 501 23.40 12.79 4.11
C TYR A 501 23.49 11.26 3.96
N THR A 502 24.37 10.79 3.08
CA THR A 502 24.62 9.35 2.87
C THR A 502 25.12 8.67 4.13
N THR A 503 26.02 9.31 4.88
CA THR A 503 26.55 8.78 6.15
C THR A 503 25.46 8.67 7.21
N ASN A 504 24.59 9.68 7.33
CA ASN A 504 23.47 9.67 8.26
C ASN A 504 22.41 8.63 7.88
N GLN A 505 22.12 8.45 6.59
CA GLN A 505 21.23 7.40 6.12
C GLN A 505 21.77 5.99 6.42
N LYS A 506 23.07 5.75 6.17
CA LYS A 506 23.74 4.49 6.53
C LYS A 506 23.65 4.20 8.04
N LYS A 507 23.83 5.22 8.90
CA LYS A 507 23.68 5.10 10.37
C LYS A 507 22.24 4.79 10.79
N LEU A 508 21.25 5.41 10.14
CA LEU A 508 19.83 5.20 10.43
C LEU A 508 19.27 3.90 9.81
N ARG A 509 20.11 3.11 9.13
CA ARG A 509 19.75 1.96 8.30
C ARG A 509 18.67 2.24 7.24
N LYS A 510 18.18 3.48 7.07
CA LYS A 510 17.11 3.84 6.13
C LYS A 510 17.56 3.59 4.68
N ASN A 511 17.07 2.50 4.09
CA ASN A 511 17.20 2.18 2.67
C ASN A 511 16.18 2.97 1.82
N ASN A 512 16.07 4.29 2.03
CA ASN A 512 15.27 5.11 1.12
C ASN A 512 16.11 5.39 -0.12
N TYR A 513 15.71 4.78 -1.23
CA TYR A 513 16.12 5.04 -2.61
C TYR A 513 16.78 6.41 -2.77
N LEU A 514 18.11 6.41 -2.74
CA LEU A 514 18.93 7.61 -2.86
C LEU A 514 19.45 7.66 -4.29
N ASN A 515 18.72 8.32 -5.17
CA ASN A 515 19.30 8.79 -6.42
C ASN A 515 20.16 10.01 -6.07
N ILE A 516 21.43 9.77 -5.77
CA ILE A 516 22.38 10.88 -5.62
C ILE A 516 22.56 11.47 -7.02
N ILE A 517 22.01 12.66 -7.22
CA ILE A 517 22.09 13.41 -8.47
C ILE A 517 23.52 13.97 -8.61
N GLU A 518 24.11 13.84 -9.79
CA GLU A 518 25.45 14.36 -10.05
C GLU A 518 25.46 15.89 -10.01
N PHE A 519 26.55 16.48 -9.51
CA PHE A 519 26.64 17.95 -9.43
C PHE A 519 26.48 18.62 -10.81
N GLN A 520 26.92 17.98 -11.89
CA GLN A 520 26.78 18.53 -13.24
C GLN A 520 25.31 18.70 -13.63
N GLU A 521 24.45 17.73 -13.31
CA GLU A 521 23.00 17.80 -13.58
C GLU A 521 22.34 18.93 -12.78
N ILE A 522 22.75 19.10 -11.51
CA ILE A 522 22.29 20.21 -10.66
C ILE A 522 22.76 21.56 -11.23
N GLU A 523 24.01 21.63 -11.67
CA GLU A 523 24.60 22.85 -12.22
C GLU A 523 23.92 23.25 -13.53
N ASP A 524 23.67 22.28 -14.42
CA ASP A 524 22.98 22.48 -15.68
C ASP A 524 21.54 22.96 -15.44
N PHE A 525 20.83 22.36 -14.48
CA PHE A 525 19.50 22.82 -14.07
C PHE A 525 19.48 24.29 -13.63
N ILE A 526 20.48 24.73 -12.85
CA ILE A 526 20.54 26.13 -12.36
C ILE A 526 20.97 27.10 -13.45
N LYS A 527 21.90 26.67 -14.33
CA LYS A 527 22.40 27.49 -15.44
C LYS A 527 21.37 27.65 -16.54
N ASN A 528 20.49 26.66 -16.74
CA ASN A 528 19.45 26.68 -17.76
C ASN A 528 18.30 27.64 -17.36
N ARG A 529 18.57 28.95 -17.41
CA ARG A 529 17.61 30.02 -17.05
C ARG A 529 16.36 30.09 -17.95
N ASN A 530 16.26 29.23 -18.96
CA ASN A 530 15.09 29.05 -19.83
C ASN A 530 14.11 27.98 -19.31
N LEU A 531 14.14 27.67 -18.01
CA LEU A 531 13.03 26.96 -17.37
C LEU A 531 11.73 27.69 -17.73
N ASN A 532 10.74 26.95 -18.22
CA ASN A 532 9.45 27.51 -18.61
C ASN A 532 8.90 28.36 -17.46
N THR A 533 8.87 29.69 -17.65
CA THR A 533 8.62 30.69 -16.60
C THR A 533 7.24 30.58 -15.97
N SER A 534 6.35 29.81 -16.60
CA SER A 534 5.01 29.49 -16.12
C SER A 534 4.97 28.43 -15.01
N ILE A 535 5.94 27.50 -14.97
CA ILE A 535 5.98 26.40 -13.98
C ILE A 535 7.04 26.66 -12.93
N PHE A 536 8.26 26.99 -13.35
CA PHE A 536 9.37 27.22 -12.44
C PHE A 536 9.70 28.71 -12.39
N LYS A 537 9.77 29.24 -11.18
CA LYS A 537 10.27 30.59 -10.93
C LYS A 537 11.41 30.55 -9.95
N VAL A 538 12.61 30.83 -10.45
CA VAL A 538 13.82 30.94 -9.64
C VAL A 538 14.00 32.40 -9.23
N THR A 539 14.09 32.63 -7.93
CA THR A 539 14.44 33.92 -7.33
C THR A 539 15.84 33.84 -6.72
N GLU A 540 16.33 34.91 -6.10
CA GLU A 540 17.64 34.90 -5.47
C GLU A 540 17.78 33.79 -4.40
N LYS A 541 16.70 33.54 -3.64
CA LYS A 541 16.71 32.66 -2.45
C LYS A 541 15.71 31.51 -2.50
N SER A 542 14.87 31.45 -3.52
CA SER A 542 13.78 30.48 -3.58
C SER A 542 13.57 29.92 -4.98
N ILE A 543 13.29 28.63 -5.06
CA ILE A 543 12.70 28.00 -6.24
C ILE A 543 11.21 27.82 -5.97
N ILE A 544 10.38 28.34 -6.86
CA ILE A 544 8.93 28.22 -6.80
C ILE A 544 8.49 27.29 -7.92
N VAL A 545 7.66 26.31 -7.58
CA VAL A 545 7.04 25.37 -8.51
C VAL A 545 5.53 25.58 -8.47
N ASP A 546 4.95 25.98 -9.60
CA ASP A 546 3.52 26.17 -9.77
C ASP A 546 2.92 24.98 -10.54
N PHE A 547 2.03 24.25 -9.86
CA PHE A 547 1.22 23.18 -10.42
C PHE A 547 -0.15 23.74 -10.81
N ASP A 548 -0.42 23.87 -12.11
CA ASP A 548 -1.72 24.15 -12.69
C ASP A 548 -2.36 22.83 -13.11
N LEU A 549 -3.38 22.41 -12.38
CA LEU A 549 -3.96 21.07 -12.54
C LEU A 549 -4.78 20.93 -13.83
N PHE A 550 -5.03 22.03 -14.57
CA PHE A 550 -5.60 21.97 -15.92
C PHE A 550 -4.60 21.44 -16.97
N PHE A 551 -3.30 21.66 -16.77
CA PHE A 551 -2.24 21.31 -17.73
C PHE A 551 -1.37 20.15 -17.24
N TYR A 552 -2.02 19.14 -16.64
CA TYR A 552 -1.32 18.06 -15.94
C TYR A 552 -0.29 17.28 -16.78
N LYS A 553 -0.52 17.11 -18.08
CA LYS A 553 0.41 16.39 -18.99
C LYS A 553 1.73 17.11 -19.20
N GLU A 554 1.82 18.41 -18.90
CA GLU A 554 3.05 19.18 -19.09
C GLU A 554 4.11 18.86 -18.03
N TYR A 555 3.70 18.43 -16.84
CA TYR A 555 4.59 18.18 -15.70
C TYR A 555 5.43 16.90 -15.83
N GLU A 556 4.95 15.90 -16.58
CA GLU A 556 5.70 14.66 -16.84
C GLU A 556 7.05 14.93 -17.54
N LYS A 557 7.15 16.02 -18.30
CA LYS A 557 8.38 16.43 -19.02
C LYS A 557 9.45 17.01 -18.12
N PHE A 558 9.10 17.41 -16.89
CA PHE A 558 10.00 18.08 -15.95
C PHE A 558 10.42 17.15 -14.79
N PHE A 559 10.49 15.85 -15.07
CA PHE A 559 10.81 14.81 -14.10
C PHE A 559 12.17 15.05 -13.44
N ASP A 560 13.19 15.33 -14.24
CA ASP A 560 14.57 15.48 -13.77
C ASP A 560 14.70 16.75 -12.91
N GLU A 561 14.11 17.87 -13.34
CA GLU A 561 14.12 19.13 -12.59
C GLU A 561 13.44 19.01 -11.24
N LEU A 562 12.26 18.39 -11.18
CA LEU A 562 11.53 18.18 -9.93
C LEU A 562 12.29 17.25 -8.97
N ASN A 563 12.97 16.22 -9.49
CA ASN A 563 13.84 15.35 -8.69
C ASN A 563 15.07 16.10 -8.16
N ILE A 564 15.68 16.97 -8.98
CA ILE A 564 16.79 17.84 -8.56
C ILE A 564 16.36 18.73 -7.39
N ILE A 565 15.23 19.43 -7.52
CA ILE A 565 14.70 20.30 -6.45
C ILE A 565 14.46 19.51 -5.15
N TRP A 566 13.85 18.32 -5.26
CA TRP A 566 13.60 17.47 -4.11
C TRP A 566 14.89 16.96 -3.45
N HIS A 567 15.88 16.55 -4.24
CA HIS A 567 17.20 16.12 -3.75
C HIS A 567 17.93 17.25 -3.01
N LEU A 568 17.90 18.48 -3.53
CA LEU A 568 18.47 19.66 -2.87
C LEU A 568 17.82 19.92 -1.50
N TYR A 569 16.50 19.73 -1.39
CA TYR A 569 15.81 19.75 -0.09
C TYR A 569 16.30 18.62 0.83
N GLN A 570 16.40 17.39 0.32
CA GLN A 570 16.82 16.23 1.12
C GLN A 570 18.21 16.40 1.74
N ILE A 571 19.18 16.93 0.98
CA ILE A 571 20.55 17.15 1.47
C ILE A 571 20.69 18.40 2.37
N GLY A 572 19.60 19.16 2.56
CA GLY A 572 19.53 20.30 3.47
C GLY A 572 19.92 21.65 2.89
N ILE A 573 19.95 21.79 1.56
CA ILE A 573 20.12 23.10 0.90
C ILE A 573 18.84 23.92 1.07
N PHE A 574 17.67 23.30 0.85
CA PHE A 574 16.39 23.94 1.12
C PHE A 574 15.85 23.58 2.51
N LYS A 575 15.16 24.53 3.13
CA LYS A 575 14.38 24.29 4.35
C LYS A 575 13.06 23.56 4.01
N MET A 576 12.25 23.24 5.03
CA MET A 576 10.93 22.63 4.82
C MET A 576 10.12 23.40 3.76
N PRO A 577 9.69 22.74 2.68
CA PRO A 577 8.95 23.40 1.61
C PRO A 577 7.61 23.95 2.11
N ILE A 578 7.23 25.10 1.57
CA ILE A 578 5.96 25.77 1.90
C ILE A 578 4.96 25.44 0.81
N VAL A 579 3.81 24.87 1.19
CA VAL A 579 2.68 24.61 0.28
C VAL A 579 1.71 25.78 0.34
N LYS A 580 1.33 26.31 -0.82
CA LYS A 580 0.30 27.32 -0.95
C LYS A 580 -0.82 26.86 -1.87
N LEU A 581 -2.05 27.12 -1.45
CA LEU A 581 -3.27 26.95 -2.25
C LEU A 581 -3.72 28.32 -2.75
N LYS A 582 -4.56 28.35 -3.78
CA LYS A 582 -5.04 29.60 -4.39
C LYS A 582 -6.56 29.74 -4.21
N LYS A 583 -7.01 30.81 -3.56
CA LYS A 583 -8.39 31.33 -3.67
C LYS A 583 -8.31 32.58 -4.56
N GLU A 584 -8.61 33.76 -4.04
CA GLU A 584 -8.28 35.02 -4.75
C GLU A 584 -6.76 35.23 -4.86
N ASN A 585 -6.05 34.93 -3.77
CA ASN A 585 -4.60 35.01 -3.66
C ASN A 585 -4.03 33.67 -3.18
N PHE A 586 -2.73 33.46 -3.41
CA PHE A 586 -2.02 32.31 -2.84
C PHE A 586 -1.86 32.47 -1.32
N PHE A 587 -2.37 31.52 -0.56
CA PHE A 587 -2.25 31.45 0.89
C PHE A 587 -1.56 30.16 1.32
N ARG A 588 -0.87 30.19 2.46
CA ARG A 588 -0.19 29.02 3.04
C ARG A 588 -1.19 27.97 3.48
N LEU A 589 -0.90 26.69 3.26
CA LEU A 589 -1.75 25.58 3.73
C LEU A 589 -1.96 25.65 5.25
N GLU A 590 -0.97 26.11 6.00
CA GLU A 590 -1.04 26.31 7.44
C GLU A 590 -2.00 27.44 7.87
N HIS A 591 -2.42 28.31 6.93
CA HIS A 591 -3.43 29.34 7.17
C HIS A 591 -4.83 28.90 6.72
N ALA A 592 -4.97 27.72 6.11
CA ALA A 592 -6.27 27.12 5.87
C ALA A 592 -6.93 26.73 7.21
N SER A 593 -8.23 26.45 7.22
CA SER A 593 -8.82 25.85 8.43
C SER A 593 -8.16 24.51 8.72
N SER A 594 -8.05 24.11 9.99
CA SER A 594 -7.43 22.83 10.37
C SER A 594 -8.06 21.66 9.65
N GLY A 595 -9.39 21.68 9.49
CA GLY A 595 -10.14 20.72 8.69
C GLY A 595 -9.80 20.76 7.20
N GLU A 596 -9.65 21.95 6.60
CA GLU A 596 -9.27 22.06 5.17
C GLU A 596 -7.88 21.47 4.92
N ALA A 597 -6.91 21.84 5.75
CA ALA A 597 -5.54 21.36 5.64
C ALA A 597 -5.45 19.84 5.89
N GLN A 598 -6.20 19.33 6.87
CA GLN A 598 -6.29 17.90 7.17
C GLN A 598 -6.88 17.12 6.00
N TYR A 599 -8.04 17.53 5.48
CA TYR A 599 -8.70 16.87 4.36
C TYR A 599 -7.81 16.85 3.12
N PHE A 600 -7.29 18.01 2.73
CA PHE A 600 -6.40 18.15 1.57
C PHE A 600 -5.18 17.22 1.71
N SER A 601 -4.50 17.26 2.84
CA SER A 601 -3.32 16.43 3.08
C SER A 601 -3.65 14.94 3.05
N THR A 602 -4.77 14.53 3.66
CA THR A 602 -5.23 13.13 3.68
C THR A 602 -5.44 12.62 2.27
N MET A 603 -6.28 13.32 1.51
CA MET A 603 -6.72 12.87 0.20
C MET A 603 -5.56 12.84 -0.79
N VAL A 604 -4.68 13.83 -0.76
CA VAL A 604 -3.47 13.85 -1.58
C VAL A 604 -2.55 12.67 -1.27
N ASN A 605 -2.32 12.41 0.02
CA ASN A 605 -1.43 11.33 0.45
C ASN A 605 -2.00 9.94 0.11
N ILE A 606 -3.31 9.73 0.25
CA ILE A 606 -3.97 8.50 -0.20
C ILE A 606 -3.85 8.39 -1.73
N LEU A 607 -4.20 9.44 -2.47
CA LEU A 607 -4.18 9.47 -3.93
C LEU A 607 -2.78 9.18 -4.51
N ALA A 608 -1.74 9.62 -3.84
CA ALA A 608 -0.35 9.36 -4.23
C ALA A 608 0.10 7.90 -4.02
N LYS A 609 -0.63 7.11 -3.24
CA LYS A 609 -0.21 5.76 -2.80
C LYS A 609 -1.18 4.67 -3.17
N ILE A 610 -2.44 5.01 -3.44
CA ILE A 610 -3.50 4.09 -3.77
C ILE A 610 -3.19 3.37 -5.10
N LYS A 611 -3.50 2.08 -5.12
CA LYS A 611 -3.46 1.20 -6.30
C LYS A 611 -4.85 0.55 -6.46
N PRO A 612 -5.19 -0.04 -7.62
CA PRO A 612 -6.34 -0.95 -7.68
C PRO A 612 -6.23 -2.04 -6.61
N ASN A 613 -7.34 -2.54 -6.07
CA ASN A 613 -7.39 -3.48 -4.94
C ASN A 613 -6.68 -2.97 -3.68
N SER A 614 -6.89 -1.70 -3.31
CA SER A 614 -6.37 -1.16 -2.04
C SER A 614 -7.40 -1.31 -0.92
N VAL A 615 -6.92 -1.57 0.30
CA VAL A 615 -7.68 -1.37 1.54
C VAL A 615 -7.21 -0.07 2.18
N ILE A 616 -8.13 0.85 2.42
CA ILE A 616 -7.86 2.14 3.05
C ILE A 616 -8.59 2.16 4.38
N LEU A 617 -7.85 2.30 5.47
CA LEU A 617 -8.37 2.38 6.83
C LEU A 617 -8.23 3.81 7.33
N ILE A 618 -9.33 4.45 7.70
CA ILE A 618 -9.33 5.84 8.18
C ILE A 618 -9.98 5.90 9.56
N ASP A 619 -9.21 6.30 10.57
CA ASP A 619 -9.69 6.48 11.93
C ASP A 619 -9.95 7.96 12.21
N GLU A 620 -11.17 8.27 12.64
CA GLU A 620 -11.70 9.60 12.93
C GLU A 620 -11.43 10.65 11.82
N PRO A 621 -11.95 10.44 10.58
CA PRO A 621 -11.81 11.42 9.51
C PRO A 621 -12.39 12.80 9.85
N GLU A 622 -13.28 12.89 10.84
CA GLU A 622 -14.00 14.10 11.25
C GLU A 622 -13.25 15.03 12.22
N THR A 623 -12.13 14.62 12.83
CA THR A 623 -11.52 15.23 14.04
C THR A 623 -11.10 16.72 13.93
N SER A 624 -11.28 17.37 12.78
CA SER A 624 -11.28 18.84 12.66
C SER A 624 -12.14 19.37 11.51
N LEU A 625 -13.00 18.53 10.93
CA LEU A 625 -13.85 18.91 9.80
C LEU A 625 -15.07 19.68 10.27
N HIS A 626 -15.39 20.77 9.58
CA HIS A 626 -16.66 21.46 9.77
C HIS A 626 -17.83 20.51 9.38
N PRO A 627 -18.99 20.54 10.04
CA PRO A 627 -20.14 19.68 9.69
C PRO A 627 -20.51 19.73 8.20
N ASN A 628 -20.45 20.93 7.59
CA ASN A 628 -20.68 21.12 6.15
C ASN A 628 -19.73 20.31 5.23
N TRP A 629 -18.62 19.79 5.76
CA TRP A 629 -17.68 18.97 5.00
C TRP A 629 -17.79 17.51 5.39
N GLN A 630 -18.15 17.23 6.65
CA GLN A 630 -18.49 15.89 7.09
C GLN A 630 -19.65 15.32 6.25
N TYR A 631 -20.72 16.10 5.98
CA TYR A 631 -21.82 15.60 5.15
C TYR A 631 -21.47 15.31 3.69
N LYS A 632 -20.35 15.81 3.17
CA LYS A 632 -19.90 15.57 1.78
C LYS A 632 -18.72 14.62 1.69
N TYR A 633 -18.27 14.09 2.83
CA TYR A 633 -16.97 13.43 2.90
C TYR A 633 -16.94 12.19 1.99
N ILE A 634 -18.00 11.39 2.01
CA ILE A 634 -18.09 10.16 1.22
C ILE A 634 -18.23 10.48 -0.26
N TYR A 635 -19.05 11.46 -0.63
CA TYR A 635 -19.13 12.00 -1.98
C TYR A 635 -17.74 12.46 -2.47
N GLY A 636 -16.98 13.14 -1.61
CA GLY A 636 -15.60 13.53 -1.86
C GLY A 636 -14.71 12.33 -2.16
N VAL A 637 -14.76 11.29 -1.32
CA VAL A 637 -14.03 10.03 -1.51
C VAL A 637 -14.41 9.36 -2.84
N ASN A 638 -15.69 9.24 -3.14
CA ASN A 638 -16.17 8.64 -4.39
C ASN A 638 -15.68 9.43 -5.61
N THR A 639 -15.77 10.76 -5.56
CA THR A 639 -15.36 11.65 -6.67
C THR A 639 -13.84 11.67 -6.87
N ILE A 640 -13.05 11.68 -5.79
CA ILE A 640 -11.59 11.73 -5.86
C ILE A 640 -11.03 10.38 -6.32
N PHE A 641 -11.64 9.27 -5.91
CA PHE A 641 -11.14 7.91 -6.14
C PHE A 641 -11.99 7.09 -7.12
N GLU A 642 -12.75 7.73 -8.01
CA GLU A 642 -13.59 7.08 -9.06
C GLU A 642 -12.82 6.04 -9.90
N LYS A 643 -11.51 6.21 -10.11
CA LYS A 643 -10.67 5.25 -10.86
C LYS A 643 -10.21 4.04 -10.07
N PHE A 644 -10.61 3.95 -8.80
CA PHE A 644 -10.27 2.85 -7.92
C PHE A 644 -11.52 2.13 -7.39
N PRO A 645 -12.48 1.72 -8.25
CA PRO A 645 -13.72 1.06 -7.80
C PRO A 645 -13.45 -0.26 -7.06
N SER A 646 -12.34 -0.91 -7.43
CA SER A 646 -11.83 -2.12 -6.78
C SER A 646 -11.37 -1.92 -5.33
N SER A 647 -11.17 -0.68 -4.87
CA SER A 647 -10.67 -0.39 -3.52
C SER A 647 -11.80 -0.35 -2.48
N HIS A 648 -11.43 -0.63 -1.23
CA HIS A 648 -12.34 -0.66 -0.10
C HIS A 648 -11.84 0.30 0.99
N PHE A 649 -12.62 1.35 1.25
CA PHE A 649 -12.44 2.28 2.35
C PHE A 649 -13.21 1.77 3.56
N ILE A 650 -12.56 1.67 4.71
CA ILE A 650 -13.17 1.28 5.99
C ILE A 650 -12.85 2.38 6.98
N MET A 651 -13.88 3.06 7.47
CA MET A 651 -13.75 4.26 8.28
C MET A 651 -14.36 4.03 9.65
N ALA A 652 -13.69 4.47 10.70
CA ALA A 652 -14.24 4.53 12.05
C ALA A 652 -14.54 5.99 12.38
N SER A 653 -15.78 6.28 12.76
CA SER A 653 -16.20 7.65 13.07
C SER A 653 -17.18 7.71 14.24
N HIS A 654 -17.23 8.87 14.86
CA HIS A 654 -18.23 9.28 15.84
C HIS A 654 -19.25 10.25 15.24
N SER A 655 -19.06 10.69 14.00
CA SER A 655 -19.93 11.68 13.36
C SER A 655 -21.12 11.03 12.65
N HIS A 656 -22.32 11.45 13.05
CA HIS A 656 -23.55 11.12 12.35
C HIS A 656 -23.70 11.82 10.99
N PHE A 657 -22.94 12.89 10.73
CA PHE A 657 -23.01 13.63 9.46
C PHE A 657 -22.43 12.84 8.28
N LEU A 658 -21.54 11.87 8.52
CA LEU A 658 -20.97 11.05 7.44
C LEU A 658 -22.00 10.09 6.82
N ILE A 659 -23.11 9.82 7.49
CA ILE A 659 -24.08 8.77 7.11
C ILE A 659 -25.08 9.24 6.06
N SER A 660 -25.40 10.54 6.04
CA SER A 660 -26.41 11.09 5.12
C SER A 660 -26.04 11.00 3.63
N ASP A 661 -24.78 10.65 3.35
CA ASP A 661 -24.14 10.68 2.03
C ASP A 661 -23.70 9.27 1.57
N LEU A 662 -24.29 8.23 2.16
CA LEU A 662 -23.99 6.84 1.88
C LEU A 662 -25.00 6.26 0.88
N GLU A 663 -24.54 6.02 -0.35
CA GLU A 663 -25.33 5.40 -1.42
C GLU A 663 -25.34 3.86 -1.30
N VAL A 664 -26.52 3.26 -1.50
CA VAL A 664 -26.68 1.79 -1.56
C VAL A 664 -25.79 1.18 -2.65
N GLY A 665 -25.17 0.05 -2.33
CA GLY A 665 -24.32 -0.71 -3.26
C GLY A 665 -22.89 -0.21 -3.39
N SER A 666 -22.59 1.04 -2.99
CA SER A 666 -21.22 1.56 -2.80
C SER A 666 -20.83 1.75 -1.35
N SER A 667 -21.72 1.47 -0.41
CA SER A 667 -21.42 1.67 0.99
C SER A 667 -22.13 0.71 1.93
N SER A 668 -21.64 0.62 3.16
CA SER A 668 -22.28 -0.09 4.26
C SER A 668 -22.08 0.64 5.58
N ILE A 669 -23.04 0.48 6.49
CA ILE A 669 -23.01 1.11 7.80
C ILE A 669 -23.03 0.04 8.87
N ILE A 670 -22.08 0.13 9.81
CA ILE A 670 -21.99 -0.76 10.95
C ILE A 670 -22.14 0.08 12.21
N SER A 671 -23.23 -0.12 12.97
CA SER A 671 -23.34 0.46 14.30
C SER A 671 -22.85 -0.52 15.36
N MET A 672 -22.02 -0.01 16.26
CA MET A 672 -21.58 -0.69 17.45
C MET A 672 -22.20 -0.04 18.68
N ASP A 673 -22.80 -0.83 19.54
CA ASP A 673 -23.41 -0.38 20.79
C ASP A 673 -22.98 -1.27 21.95
N ARG A 674 -22.94 -0.71 23.15
CA ARG A 674 -22.64 -1.43 24.38
C ARG A 674 -23.59 -0.95 25.47
N LYS A 675 -24.56 -1.81 25.83
CA LYS A 675 -25.62 -1.48 26.82
C LYS A 675 -25.07 -1.17 28.21
N THR A 676 -24.01 -1.84 28.65
CA THR A 676 -23.31 -1.61 29.93
C THR A 676 -21.83 -1.89 29.79
N ILE A 677 -20.97 -1.35 30.66
CA ILE A 677 -19.50 -1.57 30.63
C ILE A 677 -19.13 -3.07 30.60
N ASN A 678 -19.96 -3.93 31.20
CA ASN A 678 -19.75 -5.38 31.30
C ASN A 678 -20.56 -6.20 30.31
N SER A 679 -21.35 -5.58 29.43
CA SER A 679 -22.11 -6.32 28.40
C SER A 679 -21.34 -6.43 27.11
N ASP A 680 -21.70 -7.47 26.36
CA ASP A 680 -21.23 -7.69 25.01
C ASP A 680 -21.53 -6.51 24.08
N VAL A 681 -20.66 -6.28 23.11
CA VAL A 681 -20.82 -5.26 22.07
C VAL A 681 -21.79 -5.79 21.02
N GLU A 682 -22.96 -5.15 20.93
CA GLU A 682 -23.90 -5.39 19.83
C GLU A 682 -23.34 -4.74 18.55
N VAL A 683 -23.14 -5.56 17.52
CA VAL A 683 -22.77 -5.11 16.18
C VAL A 683 -23.97 -5.32 15.25
N LYS A 684 -24.42 -4.25 14.60
CA LYS A 684 -25.49 -4.30 13.58
C LYS A 684 -24.96 -3.74 12.27
N LEU A 685 -25.07 -4.53 11.21
CA LEU A 685 -24.95 -4.07 9.82
C LEU A 685 -26.33 -3.51 9.40
N HIS A 686 -26.36 -2.28 8.90
CA HIS A 686 -27.56 -1.67 8.37
C HIS A 686 -27.51 -1.74 6.84
N ASP A 687 -28.58 -2.26 6.26
CA ASP A 687 -28.81 -2.35 4.81
C ASP A 687 -29.73 -1.23 4.29
N GLU A 688 -30.04 -0.28 5.16
CA GLU A 688 -30.94 0.81 4.90
C GLU A 688 -30.26 1.84 3.98
N ASP A 689 -30.98 2.30 2.95
CA ASP A 689 -30.53 3.42 2.11
C ASP A 689 -30.60 4.71 2.93
N THR A 690 -29.48 5.13 3.51
CA THR A 690 -29.42 6.38 4.27
C THR A 690 -29.20 7.61 3.41
N PHE A 691 -29.09 7.45 2.08
CA PHE A 691 -28.90 8.56 1.17
C PHE A 691 -30.10 9.52 1.26
N GLY A 692 -29.84 10.77 1.64
CA GLY A 692 -30.88 11.79 1.79
C GLY A 692 -31.74 11.68 3.05
N TRP A 693 -31.38 10.82 4.01
CA TRP A 693 -32.04 10.81 5.33
C TRP A 693 -31.91 12.15 6.05
N ALA A 694 -32.94 12.49 6.84
CA ALA A 694 -32.81 13.59 7.78
C ALA A 694 -31.80 13.20 8.87
N VAL A 695 -31.09 14.20 9.41
CA VAL A 695 -30.12 13.97 10.49
C VAL A 695 -30.81 13.35 11.71
N GLU A 696 -32.05 13.75 11.97
CA GLU A 696 -32.90 13.21 13.03
C GLU A 696 -33.15 11.70 12.86
N ASP A 697 -33.40 11.23 11.64
CA ASP A 697 -33.61 9.81 11.35
C ASP A 697 -32.34 9.01 11.59
N VAL A 698 -31.18 9.54 11.18
CA VAL A 698 -29.87 8.93 11.45
C VAL A 698 -29.61 8.87 12.96
N LEU A 699 -29.85 9.96 13.68
CA LEU A 699 -29.64 10.02 15.13
C LEU A 699 -30.54 9.00 15.86
N PHE A 700 -31.80 8.88 15.45
CA PHE A 700 -32.75 7.99 16.09
C PHE A 700 -32.52 6.51 15.70
N ASN A 701 -32.50 6.19 14.40
CA ASN A 701 -32.46 4.81 13.91
C ASN A 701 -31.07 4.18 14.06
N ILE A 702 -30.00 4.97 13.91
CA ILE A 702 -28.63 4.47 13.88
C ILE A 702 -27.90 4.69 15.21
N PHE A 703 -27.96 5.92 15.77
CA PHE A 703 -27.30 6.24 17.04
C PHE A 703 -28.15 5.93 18.27
N ARG A 704 -29.41 5.52 18.09
CA ARG A 704 -30.38 5.27 19.18
C ARG A 704 -30.50 6.48 20.13
N LEU A 705 -30.33 7.69 19.61
CA LEU A 705 -30.52 8.91 20.36
C LEU A 705 -32.01 9.26 20.37
N PRO A 706 -32.67 9.23 21.55
CA PRO A 706 -34.12 9.47 21.62
C PRO A 706 -34.49 10.91 21.26
N THR A 707 -33.54 11.84 21.35
CA THR A 707 -33.76 13.25 21.04
C THR A 707 -32.45 13.96 20.70
N ASN A 708 -32.52 14.95 19.81
CA ASN A 708 -31.42 15.89 19.53
C ASN A 708 -31.47 17.15 20.44
N ARG A 709 -32.37 17.16 21.43
CA ARG A 709 -32.55 18.27 22.37
C ARG A 709 -31.54 18.22 23.51
N ASN A 710 -31.52 19.32 24.27
CA ASN A 710 -30.79 19.34 25.53
C ASN A 710 -31.33 18.25 26.45
N TYR A 711 -30.45 17.36 26.90
CA TYR A 711 -30.79 16.19 27.71
C TYR A 711 -31.63 16.56 28.93
N TYR A 712 -31.24 17.60 29.67
CA TYR A 712 -31.94 18.02 30.88
C TYR A 712 -33.38 18.47 30.58
N VAL A 713 -33.56 19.26 29.53
CA VAL A 713 -34.90 19.73 29.13
C VAL A 713 -35.79 18.56 28.70
N ALA A 714 -35.25 17.61 27.93
CA ALA A 714 -36.02 16.46 27.48
C ALA A 714 -36.40 15.51 28.62
N ASP A 715 -35.44 15.15 29.47
CA ASP A 715 -35.64 14.25 30.63
C ASP A 715 -36.66 14.83 31.63
N GLU A 716 -36.58 16.13 31.91
CA GLU A 716 -37.53 16.79 32.81
C GLU A 716 -38.93 16.90 32.21
N ILE A 717 -39.06 17.19 30.91
CA ILE A 717 -40.38 17.18 30.25
C ILE A 717 -40.97 15.77 30.25
N ASP A 718 -40.16 14.74 30.02
CA ASP A 718 -40.61 13.34 30.09
C ASP A 718 -41.11 12.97 31.49
N LYS A 719 -40.39 13.36 32.56
CA LYS A 719 -40.84 13.18 33.94
C LYS A 719 -42.13 13.94 34.23
N ILE A 720 -42.23 15.20 33.78
CA ILE A 720 -43.44 16.01 33.96
C ILE A 720 -44.64 15.35 33.27
N LEU A 721 -44.48 14.91 32.02
CA LEU A 721 -45.54 14.23 31.27
C LEU A 721 -45.93 12.91 31.94
N PHE A 722 -44.96 12.14 32.43
CA PHE A 722 -45.20 10.90 33.17
C PHE A 722 -45.98 11.15 34.47
N ASP A 723 -45.58 12.14 35.26
CA ASP A 723 -46.25 12.50 36.53
C ASP A 723 -47.67 13.05 36.30
N ILE A 724 -47.86 13.85 35.23
CA ILE A 724 -49.19 14.30 34.80
C ILE A 724 -50.05 13.09 34.40
N SER A 725 -49.49 12.11 33.67
CA SER A 725 -50.22 10.91 33.25
C SER A 725 -50.67 10.03 34.42
N LEU A 726 -49.89 10.01 35.51
CA LEU A 726 -50.21 9.31 36.75
C LEU A 726 -51.13 10.13 37.69
N GLY A 727 -51.42 11.39 37.36
CA GLY A 727 -52.21 12.29 38.20
C GLY A 727 -51.46 12.81 39.45
N ASN A 728 -50.14 12.62 39.52
CA ASN A 728 -49.29 12.96 40.67
C ASN A 728 -48.74 14.38 40.56
N VAL A 729 -49.61 15.38 40.37
CA VAL A 729 -49.20 16.79 40.31
C VAL A 729 -49.29 17.39 41.72
N ASN A 730 -48.19 17.37 42.46
CA ASN A 730 -48.07 18.00 43.78
C ASN A 730 -47.52 19.44 43.69
N GLN A 731 -47.50 20.18 44.81
CA GLN A 731 -47.00 21.57 44.84
C GLN A 731 -45.53 21.70 44.41
N GLU A 732 -44.71 20.70 44.71
CA GLU A 732 -43.30 20.66 44.33
C GLU A 732 -43.13 20.54 42.81
N LYS A 733 -43.90 19.66 42.17
CA LYS A 733 -43.92 19.51 40.70
C LYS A 733 -44.42 20.77 39.98
N LEU A 734 -45.39 21.48 40.58
CA LEU A 734 -45.87 22.76 40.05
C LEU A 734 -44.78 23.85 40.06
N GLU A 735 -43.92 23.89 41.09
CA GLU A 735 -42.76 24.79 41.13
C GLU A 735 -41.74 24.42 40.05
N GLU A 736 -41.47 23.13 39.86
CA GLU A 736 -40.59 22.61 38.82
C GLU A 736 -41.07 22.98 37.41
N ILE A 737 -42.37 22.78 37.12
CA ILE A 737 -42.98 23.17 35.85
C ILE A 737 -42.90 24.69 35.64
N LYS A 738 -43.13 25.52 36.68
CA LYS A 738 -42.98 26.99 36.55
C LYS A 738 -41.56 27.41 36.15
N GLY A 739 -40.54 26.65 36.55
CA GLY A 739 -39.14 26.88 36.13
C GLY A 739 -38.96 26.86 34.61
N PHE A 740 -39.80 26.13 33.88
CA PHE A 740 -39.75 26.08 32.41
C PHE A 740 -40.33 27.32 31.72
N LYS A 741 -40.96 28.27 32.43
CA LYS A 741 -41.46 29.52 31.81
C LYS A 741 -40.35 30.33 31.15
N GLU A 742 -39.20 30.44 31.81
CA GLU A 742 -38.06 31.18 31.25
C GLU A 742 -37.54 30.52 29.98
N ILE A 743 -37.57 29.19 29.93
CA ILE A 743 -37.16 28.41 28.76
C ILE A 743 -38.19 28.60 27.63
N TYR A 744 -39.49 28.47 27.93
CA TYR A 744 -40.58 28.71 26.99
C TYR A 744 -40.51 30.09 26.33
N GLN A 745 -40.23 31.14 27.12
CA GLN A 745 -40.14 32.51 26.61
C GLN A 745 -38.94 32.71 25.67
N LYS A 746 -37.84 31.98 25.88
CA LYS A 746 -36.63 32.03 25.04
C LYS A 746 -36.75 31.14 23.78
N MET A 747 -37.71 30.22 23.73
CA MET A 747 -37.94 29.33 22.59
C MET A 747 -38.54 30.07 21.39
N LYS A 748 -38.12 29.68 20.19
CA LYS A 748 -38.70 30.20 18.94
C LYS A 748 -40.17 29.78 18.83
N LYS A 749 -41.02 30.62 18.22
CA LYS A 749 -42.44 30.30 18.01
C LYS A 749 -42.67 29.06 17.14
N SER A 750 -41.73 28.75 16.26
CA SER A 750 -41.79 27.58 15.37
C SER A 750 -41.26 26.29 16.01
N ASP A 751 -40.88 26.31 17.28
CA ASP A 751 -40.34 25.13 17.97
C ASP A 751 -41.49 24.23 18.45
N PRO A 752 -41.60 22.96 18.01
CA PRO A 752 -42.68 22.06 18.43
C PRO A 752 -42.75 21.85 19.95
N LEU A 753 -41.63 21.91 20.67
CA LEU A 753 -41.60 21.72 22.12
C LEU A 753 -42.29 22.87 22.86
N ARG A 754 -42.37 24.05 22.22
CA ARG A 754 -43.11 25.19 22.73
C ARG A 754 -44.60 24.88 22.85
N GLU A 755 -45.16 24.22 21.83
CA GLU A 755 -46.57 23.80 21.83
C GLU A 755 -46.83 22.75 22.92
N VAL A 756 -45.91 21.79 23.09
CA VAL A 756 -46.00 20.80 24.18
C VAL A 756 -45.97 21.46 25.56
N LEU A 757 -45.06 22.41 25.78
CA LEU A 757 -44.99 23.16 27.04
C LEU A 757 -46.24 24.00 27.28
N GLU A 758 -46.80 24.62 26.23
CA GLU A 758 -48.05 25.39 26.32
C GLU A 758 -49.21 24.50 26.78
N LEU A 759 -49.35 23.31 26.19
CA LEU A 759 -50.34 22.31 26.59
C LEU A 759 -50.11 21.83 28.04
N ILE A 760 -48.86 21.63 28.46
CA ILE A 760 -48.52 21.30 29.86
C ILE A 760 -48.98 22.44 30.77
N PHE A 761 -48.62 23.68 30.47
CA PHE A 761 -48.96 24.85 31.28
C PHE A 761 -50.48 25.06 31.39
N GLU A 762 -51.21 24.93 30.29
CA GLU A 762 -52.68 24.94 30.28
C GLU A 762 -53.25 23.84 31.18
N LYS A 763 -52.73 22.63 31.09
CA LYS A 763 -53.22 21.47 31.85
C LYS A 763 -53.04 21.64 33.36
N VAL A 764 -51.96 22.29 33.80
CA VAL A 764 -51.70 22.55 35.23
C VAL A 764 -52.09 23.96 35.69
N GLY A 765 -52.75 24.77 34.84
CA GLY A 765 -53.30 26.07 35.20
C GLY A 765 -52.25 27.18 35.39
N ILE A 766 -51.14 27.11 34.65
CA ILE A 766 -50.04 28.07 34.70
C ILE A 766 -50.17 29.03 33.50
N ASN A 767 -50.36 30.33 33.75
CA ASN A 767 -50.38 31.35 32.68
C ASN A 767 -48.95 31.73 32.25
N VAL A 768 -48.63 31.69 30.96
CA VAL A 768 -47.26 31.89 30.43
C VAL A 768 -47.18 32.99 29.39
#